data_AF-F2Y0F3-F1
#
_entry.id   AF-F2Y0F3-F1
#
_cell.length_a   1.000
_cell.length_b   1.000
_cell.length_c   1.000
_cell.angle_alpha   90.00
_cell.angle_beta   90.00
_cell.angle_gamma   90.00
#
_symmetry.space_group_name_H-M   'P 1'
#
loop_
_entity.id
_entity.type
_entity.pdbx_description
1 polymer ?
#
loop_
_entity_poly.entity_id
_entity_poly.type
_entity_poly.pdbx_seq_one_letter_code
_entity_poly.pdbx_strand_id
1 'polypeptide(L)'
;MCGLRAVSLISVIFFTCGSVAAVGGNNFWYPEEQPVATTKPSFPGNGYNNYGSQPANGGLPTNAGHITYTRDTNFGGQSANGNLPPNGGPTYRSETNFGGQSANGGLPANGGLPANGGLPANRAQLPYGTPTHIGQTIYRSQSNYGSQQRYNVKPRQPEYKCIEGNRQYDCVFYDVHIDKQTQDVYFGFEDITLNNQKNVTFKNSTMRKLPAALLASFRQVELLNLNDLQIEEIDTNAFAYGHTIQELYMGFNAIRYLPPYVFQNVPLLTVLALERNDLTSLPRGIFHNTPKLSVLSMSNNNLERIEDDTFQATTALQYLQLSSNRLTHADLSLIPSLFHVNVSYNLLSTLAIPIDVKELDASHNSINVVRGPVNVELAILKLQHNNLTDTAWLLNYPGLVDVDLSYNQLEKIMYHHFVKMQRLERLYVSNNHLVALDLYGRPIPTLKVLDLSHNHLLHVERNQPQFDRLEYLYLDHNSIVTLKLSTHHTLNTLTLSHNDWDCNSLRALFRNVAQPVVDDADQHCKIDYQLEHGLCCKESDKPYLDRLLQYIALSSVLEKQQRAQGRCSATDTINSAQSLSHYITQQGDVPLQGNEQLEAEVNELRDEVQKLANEQIQQEQLLQGLHAEIDTNLRRYRLPKDGLARSSDNLNKVFTHLKERHAFKLGETQARRTEADAKQKETEDLEQENIALEKQLDNKRAKQAELRQETLLKRQKVKQLEAKKNRNPDTRRVTK
;
A
#
# COMPACT_ATOMS: atom_id res chain seq x y z
N MET A 1 35.87 -35.66 38.46
CA MET A 1 35.97 -37.11 38.18
C MET A 1 34.55 -37.63 37.93
N CYS A 2 34.31 -38.29 36.79
CA CYS A 2 33.20 -39.22 36.49
C CYS A 2 33.20 -39.65 35.01
N GLY A 3 33.92 -38.92 34.14
CA GLY A 3 34.53 -39.52 32.96
C GLY A 3 35.55 -40.59 33.37
N LEU A 4 35.08 -41.81 33.61
CA LEU A 4 35.81 -43.10 33.61
C LEU A 4 34.95 -44.32 33.99
N ARG A 5 33.69 -44.16 34.43
CA ARG A 5 32.75 -45.30 34.65
C ARG A 5 31.69 -45.51 33.57
N ALA A 6 31.52 -44.58 32.62
CA ALA A 6 30.58 -44.73 31.51
C ALA A 6 31.03 -45.69 30.39
N VAL A 7 32.27 -46.21 30.43
CA VAL A 7 32.84 -47.03 29.34
C VAL A 7 32.40 -48.50 29.42
N SER A 8 31.89 -48.98 30.56
CA SER A 8 31.57 -50.41 30.74
C SER A 8 30.14 -50.84 30.37
N LEU A 9 29.21 -49.91 30.11
CA LEU A 9 27.86 -50.24 29.59
C LEU A 9 27.71 -50.01 28.08
N ILE A 10 28.54 -49.15 27.48
CA ILE A 10 28.48 -48.86 26.03
C ILE A 10 28.85 -50.09 25.18
N SER A 11 29.68 -50.99 25.71
CA SER A 11 30.11 -52.21 25.01
C SER A 11 29.01 -53.28 24.84
N VAL A 12 27.89 -53.20 25.58
CA VAL A 12 26.76 -54.15 25.43
C VAL A 12 25.73 -53.61 24.43
N ILE A 13 25.57 -52.29 24.32
CA ILE A 13 24.57 -51.64 23.45
C ILE A 13 24.93 -51.79 21.96
N PHE A 14 26.22 -51.89 21.62
CA PHE A 14 26.66 -52.03 20.22
C PHE A 14 26.47 -53.43 19.61
N PHE A 15 26.18 -54.48 20.39
CA PHE A 15 26.14 -55.87 19.87
C PHE A 15 24.76 -56.43 19.55
N THR A 16 23.66 -55.76 19.94
CA THR A 16 22.28 -56.25 19.70
C THR A 16 21.47 -55.42 18.70
N CYS A 17 21.90 -54.20 18.35
CA CYS A 17 21.21 -53.37 17.35
C CYS A 17 21.87 -53.41 15.94
N GLY A 18 22.98 -54.14 15.79
CA GLY A 18 23.78 -54.17 14.54
C GLY A 18 23.53 -55.34 13.58
N SER A 19 22.65 -56.29 13.91
CA SER A 19 22.70 -57.64 13.33
C SER A 19 21.38 -58.17 12.71
N VAL A 20 20.49 -57.31 12.21
CA VAL A 20 19.41 -57.71 11.27
C VAL A 20 19.26 -56.71 10.12
N ALA A 21 20.36 -56.47 9.40
CA ALA A 21 20.32 -55.82 8.09
C ALA A 21 21.32 -56.50 7.14
N ALA A 22 20.83 -56.94 5.98
CA ALA A 22 21.56 -57.44 4.81
C ALA A 22 22.33 -58.78 4.91
N VAL A 23 21.60 -59.91 4.77
CA VAL A 23 21.93 -60.99 3.80
C VAL A 23 20.62 -61.58 3.24
N GLY A 24 20.51 -61.74 1.92
CA GLY A 24 19.41 -62.47 1.26
C GLY A 24 18.49 -61.59 0.40
N GLY A 25 18.74 -61.52 -0.91
CA GLY A 25 17.91 -60.77 -1.86
C GLY A 25 16.99 -61.65 -2.72
N ASN A 26 16.15 -61.00 -3.53
CA ASN A 26 15.47 -61.46 -4.77
C ASN A 26 14.94 -62.92 -4.79
N ASN A 27 13.65 -63.22 -5.03
CA ASN A 27 12.89 -62.75 -6.19
C ASN A 27 11.43 -63.31 -6.21
N PHE A 28 10.48 -62.56 -6.81
CA PHE A 28 9.08 -62.93 -7.18
C PHE A 28 8.13 -63.34 -6.01
N TRP A 29 6.80 -63.14 -6.03
CA TRP A 29 5.82 -63.06 -7.14
C TRP A 29 4.72 -61.98 -6.94
N TYR A 30 3.95 -61.72 -8.01
CA TYR A 30 2.76 -60.85 -8.08
C TYR A 30 1.61 -61.27 -7.15
N PRO A 31 0.69 -60.34 -6.80
CA PRO A 31 -0.68 -60.66 -6.44
C PRO A 31 -1.61 -60.49 -7.66
N GLU A 32 -1.98 -61.60 -8.29
CA GLU A 32 -3.11 -61.69 -9.22
C GLU A 32 -4.15 -62.67 -8.62
N GLU A 33 -5.36 -62.64 -9.18
CA GLU A 33 -6.66 -63.06 -8.65
C GLU A 33 -6.81 -64.40 -7.86
N GLN A 34 -7.69 -64.35 -6.83
CA GLN A 34 -8.75 -65.30 -6.42
C GLN A 34 -8.61 -66.82 -6.72
N PRO A 35 -9.02 -67.68 -5.77
CA PRO A 35 -10.36 -68.28 -5.98
C PRO A 35 -11.25 -68.40 -4.73
N VAL A 36 -12.56 -68.28 -4.98
CA VAL A 36 -13.64 -68.62 -4.05
C VAL A 36 -13.83 -70.14 -3.95
N ALA A 37 -14.08 -70.65 -2.74
CA ALA A 37 -14.65 -71.99 -2.54
C ALA A 37 -15.86 -71.94 -1.57
N THR A 38 -17.02 -72.39 -2.03
CA THR A 38 -18.32 -72.29 -1.37
C THR A 38 -18.81 -73.61 -0.76
N THR A 39 -19.45 -73.55 0.42
CA THR A 39 -20.64 -74.37 0.84
C THR A 39 -21.01 -74.00 2.29
N LYS A 40 -22.26 -73.97 2.77
CA LYS A 40 -23.62 -73.97 2.18
C LYS A 40 -24.61 -73.65 3.33
N PRO A 41 -25.65 -72.80 3.16
CA PRO A 41 -26.79 -72.75 4.08
C PRO A 41 -28.02 -73.51 3.51
N SER A 42 -28.92 -73.97 4.38
CA SER A 42 -30.13 -74.74 4.03
C SER A 42 -31.43 -73.92 4.15
N PHE A 43 -32.26 -74.02 3.10
CA PHE A 43 -33.66 -73.54 3.00
C PHE A 43 -34.65 -74.60 3.56
N PRO A 44 -35.91 -74.26 3.95
CA PRO A 44 -37.05 -73.90 3.04
C PRO A 44 -37.94 -72.73 3.54
N GLY A 45 -38.89 -72.14 2.78
CA GLY A 45 -39.33 -72.30 1.38
C GLY A 45 -40.69 -71.59 1.09
N ASN A 46 -41.00 -71.33 -0.20
CA ASN A 46 -42.26 -70.75 -0.79
C ASN A 46 -42.60 -69.27 -0.39
N GLY A 47 -43.05 -68.34 -1.24
CA GLY A 47 -43.35 -68.24 -2.69
C GLY A 47 -43.64 -66.74 -3.03
N TYR A 48 -44.15 -66.26 -4.18
CA TYR A 48 -44.56 -66.86 -5.46
C TYR A 48 -44.78 -65.73 -6.52
N ASN A 49 -44.25 -65.88 -7.75
CA ASN A 49 -44.66 -65.24 -9.04
C ASN A 49 -44.64 -63.69 -9.26
N ASN A 50 -44.59 -63.14 -10.51
CA ASN A 50 -43.89 -63.50 -11.77
C ASN A 50 -44.07 -62.37 -12.84
N TYR A 51 -43.23 -62.35 -13.90
CA TYR A 51 -43.32 -61.56 -15.17
C TYR A 51 -43.22 -60.00 -15.11
N GLY A 52 -42.67 -59.29 -16.12
CA GLY A 52 -41.93 -59.72 -17.32
C GLY A 52 -41.76 -58.63 -18.41
N SER A 53 -40.70 -58.77 -19.23
CA SER A 53 -40.47 -58.21 -20.59
C SER A 53 -40.31 -56.68 -20.88
N GLN A 54 -39.08 -56.37 -21.32
CA GLN A 54 -38.58 -55.39 -22.32
C GLN A 54 -39.21 -55.57 -23.75
N PRO A 55 -38.80 -54.89 -24.87
CA PRO A 55 -37.96 -53.67 -25.10
C PRO A 55 -38.40 -52.72 -26.28
N ALA A 56 -37.53 -51.74 -26.60
CA ALA A 56 -37.07 -51.35 -27.97
C ALA A 56 -37.69 -50.20 -28.83
N ASN A 57 -36.75 -49.44 -29.44
CA ASN A 57 -36.70 -48.80 -30.78
C ASN A 57 -37.56 -47.56 -31.17
N GLY A 58 -36.86 -46.44 -31.37
CA GLY A 58 -36.50 -45.96 -32.73
C GLY A 58 -37.36 -44.87 -33.39
N GLY A 59 -36.71 -43.89 -34.06
CA GLY A 59 -37.39 -42.98 -35.03
C GLY A 59 -36.87 -41.54 -35.10
N LEU A 60 -35.96 -41.25 -36.03
CA LEU A 60 -35.72 -39.91 -36.63
C LEU A 60 -36.77 -39.64 -37.75
N PRO A 61 -36.71 -38.53 -38.50
CA PRO A 61 -36.80 -37.09 -38.14
C PRO A 61 -37.90 -36.39 -39.00
N THR A 62 -38.05 -35.05 -38.96
CA THR A 62 -38.01 -34.13 -40.14
C THR A 62 -38.66 -32.73 -39.90
N ASN A 63 -37.89 -31.70 -40.26
CA ASN A 63 -38.20 -30.48 -41.05
C ASN A 63 -39.38 -29.51 -40.77
N ALA A 64 -39.06 -28.27 -41.17
CA ALA A 64 -39.91 -27.08 -41.41
C ALA A 64 -40.49 -26.37 -40.17
N GLY A 65 -40.48 -25.04 -40.07
CA GLY A 65 -39.99 -24.01 -41.01
C GLY A 65 -41.03 -22.88 -41.19
N HIS A 66 -40.55 -21.65 -41.35
CA HIS A 66 -41.30 -20.38 -41.44
C HIS A 66 -41.90 -19.86 -40.11
N ILE A 67 -41.39 -18.75 -39.55
CA ILE A 67 -41.47 -17.34 -40.00
C ILE A 67 -42.89 -16.77 -39.89
N THR A 68 -43.11 -15.91 -38.89
CA THR A 68 -43.46 -14.49 -39.14
C THR A 68 -43.18 -13.63 -37.90
N TYR A 69 -42.55 -12.47 -38.12
CA TYR A 69 -42.56 -11.34 -37.19
C TYR A 69 -43.83 -10.52 -37.40
N THR A 70 -44.42 -9.99 -36.33
CA THR A 70 -44.96 -8.62 -36.33
C THR A 70 -44.67 -7.96 -34.98
N ARG A 71 -44.47 -6.65 -35.03
CA ARG A 71 -43.90 -5.79 -33.99
C ARG A 71 -44.97 -4.83 -33.45
N ASP A 72 -44.57 -4.02 -32.49
CA ASP A 72 -45.21 -2.78 -32.03
C ASP A 72 -46.45 -2.99 -31.13
N THR A 73 -46.59 -2.31 -29.99
CA THR A 73 -46.51 -0.85 -29.84
C THR A 73 -45.93 -0.35 -28.51
N ASN A 74 -45.22 0.78 -28.56
CA ASN A 74 -44.89 1.64 -27.42
C ASN A 74 -46.07 2.56 -27.05
N PHE A 75 -46.13 2.99 -25.78
CA PHE A 75 -46.61 4.27 -25.18
C PHE A 75 -46.89 3.97 -23.69
N GLY A 76 -46.52 4.75 -22.67
CA GLY A 76 -46.01 6.13 -22.60
C GLY A 76 -46.95 6.98 -21.73
N GLY A 77 -46.56 7.38 -20.51
CA GLY A 77 -47.39 8.22 -19.63
C GLY A 77 -46.82 8.43 -18.21
N GLN A 78 -46.94 9.63 -17.66
CA GLN A 78 -46.36 10.09 -16.38
C GLN A 78 -47.44 10.45 -15.32
N SER A 79 -47.00 10.89 -14.12
CA SER A 79 -47.74 11.67 -13.10
C SER A 79 -48.60 10.88 -12.09
N ALA A 80 -48.81 11.28 -10.81
CA ALA A 80 -48.03 12.01 -9.79
C ALA A 80 -48.76 11.94 -8.41
N ASN A 81 -48.07 12.33 -7.32
CA ASN A 81 -48.60 12.77 -6.00
C ASN A 81 -49.33 11.79 -5.04
N GLY A 82 -48.64 11.42 -3.95
CA GLY A 82 -48.89 12.01 -2.61
C GLY A 82 -49.87 11.34 -1.62
N ASN A 83 -49.35 10.83 -0.49
CA ASN A 83 -49.79 11.20 0.89
C ASN A 83 -48.97 10.50 2.02
N LEU A 84 -48.92 11.12 3.20
CA LEU A 84 -48.25 10.75 4.46
C LEU A 84 -49.14 11.19 5.66
N PRO A 85 -48.84 10.88 6.96
CA PRO A 85 -48.09 9.74 7.53
C PRO A 85 -49.03 8.89 8.45
N PRO A 86 -49.14 8.93 9.82
CA PRO A 86 -48.34 9.51 10.93
C PRO A 86 -47.91 8.53 12.08
N ASN A 87 -46.82 8.92 12.76
CA ASN A 87 -46.48 8.72 14.19
C ASN A 87 -46.09 7.36 14.82
N GLY A 88 -45.00 7.40 15.60
CA GLY A 88 -44.60 6.36 16.57
C GLY A 88 -43.19 6.50 17.18
N GLY A 89 -42.93 7.55 17.99
CA GLY A 89 -41.78 7.59 18.93
C GLY A 89 -42.07 6.86 20.25
N PRO A 90 -41.10 6.65 21.17
CA PRO A 90 -40.64 7.76 22.03
C PRO A 90 -39.16 7.67 22.50
N THR A 91 -38.84 8.38 23.59
CA THR A 91 -37.53 8.93 23.98
C THR A 91 -37.01 8.51 25.38
N TYR A 92 -35.69 8.70 25.58
CA TYR A 92 -34.97 8.96 26.85
C TYR A 92 -35.11 8.02 28.08
N ARG A 93 -33.96 7.50 28.57
CA ARG A 93 -33.46 7.79 29.95
C ARG A 93 -32.04 7.28 30.22
N SER A 94 -31.36 8.00 31.11
CA SER A 94 -30.10 7.64 31.77
C SER A 94 -30.36 7.41 33.26
N GLU A 95 -29.71 6.42 33.92
CA GLU A 95 -29.23 6.53 35.31
C GLU A 95 -28.41 5.30 35.82
N THR A 96 -27.23 5.62 36.37
CA THR A 96 -26.50 5.06 37.53
C THR A 96 -26.48 3.57 37.94
N ASN A 97 -25.24 3.08 38.15
CA ASN A 97 -24.70 2.25 39.26
C ASN A 97 -25.40 0.95 39.72
N PHE A 98 -24.66 -0.16 39.70
CA PHE A 98 -24.14 -0.83 40.92
C PHE A 98 -22.97 -1.79 40.56
N GLY A 99 -22.01 -1.93 41.49
CA GLY A 99 -20.74 -2.67 41.35
C GLY A 99 -20.84 -4.21 41.37
N GLY A 100 -19.76 -4.98 41.56
CA GLY A 100 -18.36 -4.63 41.81
C GLY A 100 -17.64 -5.75 42.62
N GLN A 101 -16.44 -6.17 42.18
CA GLN A 101 -15.39 -6.97 42.84
C GLN A 101 -14.36 -7.32 41.74
N SER A 102 -13.08 -6.91 41.76
CA SER A 102 -11.97 -7.22 42.69
C SER A 102 -11.50 -8.70 42.56
N ALA A 103 -10.21 -9.06 42.40
CA ALA A 103 -8.98 -8.30 42.70
C ALA A 103 -7.69 -8.80 42.00
N ASN A 104 -6.64 -7.96 42.10
CA ASN A 104 -5.21 -8.28 42.35
C ASN A 104 -4.16 -8.52 41.23
N GLY A 105 -3.11 -7.68 41.30
CA GLY A 105 -1.69 -8.01 41.03
C GLY A 105 -1.12 -7.51 39.71
N GLY A 106 -0.09 -6.66 39.64
CA GLY A 106 0.70 -5.97 40.67
C GLY A 106 2.12 -5.69 40.18
N LEU A 107 2.54 -4.42 40.07
CA LEU A 107 3.90 -4.01 39.70
C LEU A 107 4.48 -3.02 40.72
N PRO A 108 5.77 -3.11 41.10
CA PRO A 108 6.36 -2.30 42.16
C PRO A 108 6.88 -0.93 41.68
N ALA A 109 7.01 -0.01 42.62
CA ALA A 109 7.51 1.35 42.42
C ALA A 109 8.95 1.55 42.97
N ASN A 110 9.60 2.64 42.54
CA ASN A 110 10.62 3.48 43.23
C ASN A 110 11.32 4.34 42.15
N GLY A 111 11.71 5.60 42.31
CA GLY A 111 11.56 6.64 43.35
C GLY A 111 12.07 7.96 42.69
N GLY A 112 11.60 9.17 43.01
CA GLY A 112 11.94 9.95 44.21
C GLY A 112 12.23 11.41 43.81
N LEU A 113 11.75 12.38 44.59
CA LEU A 113 11.92 13.83 44.35
C LEU A 113 13.23 14.37 44.98
N PRO A 114 13.60 15.64 44.74
CA PRO A 114 13.20 16.66 45.73
C PRO A 114 12.63 17.96 45.12
N ALA A 115 11.97 18.77 45.96
CA ALA A 115 11.26 20.00 45.60
C ALA A 115 11.88 21.25 46.24
N ASN A 116 11.57 22.44 45.70
CA ASN A 116 10.98 23.59 46.45
C ASN A 116 10.95 24.89 45.62
N GLY A 117 9.93 25.74 45.82
CA GLY A 117 10.03 27.16 45.42
C GLY A 117 8.74 27.94 45.10
N GLY A 118 7.97 28.33 46.12
CA GLY A 118 7.34 29.67 46.22
C GLY A 118 6.23 30.12 45.24
N LEU A 119 4.98 30.05 45.72
CA LEU A 119 3.85 30.91 45.32
C LEU A 119 3.93 32.27 46.09
N PRO A 120 3.31 33.40 45.62
CA PRO A 120 1.86 33.55 45.66
C PRO A 120 1.20 34.29 44.48
N ALA A 121 -0.13 34.13 44.39
CA ALA A 121 -1.00 34.70 43.37
C ALA A 121 -1.47 36.13 43.68
N ASN A 122 -2.01 36.82 42.66
CA ASN A 122 -3.06 37.83 42.90
C ASN A 122 -4.06 37.94 41.73
N ARG A 123 -5.31 38.27 42.06
CA ARG A 123 -6.50 38.33 41.19
C ARG A 123 -6.91 39.80 40.94
N ALA A 124 -7.22 40.15 39.69
CA ALA A 124 -8.15 41.23 39.30
C ALA A 124 -8.48 41.05 37.80
N GLN A 125 -9.66 40.57 37.39
CA GLN A 125 -10.93 41.32 37.21
C GLN A 125 -10.86 42.50 36.22
N LEU A 126 -11.52 42.28 35.07
CA LEU A 126 -11.89 43.26 34.05
C LEU A 126 -13.16 44.04 34.45
N PRO A 127 -13.39 45.21 33.84
CA PRO A 127 -14.75 45.60 33.46
C PRO A 127 -14.89 46.07 31.99
N TYR A 128 -16.09 45.87 31.46
CA TYR A 128 -16.56 46.36 30.15
C TYR A 128 -16.86 47.87 30.17
N GLY A 129 -16.82 48.52 29.00
CA GLY A 129 -17.39 49.86 28.80
C GLY A 129 -17.37 50.34 27.34
N THR A 130 -18.54 50.65 26.79
CA THR A 130 -18.79 51.31 25.48
C THR A 130 -19.91 52.36 25.66
N PRO A 131 -20.25 53.19 24.65
CA PRO A 131 -19.46 54.29 24.12
C PRO A 131 -20.23 55.64 24.21
N THR A 132 -19.56 56.79 24.00
CA THR A 132 -20.24 58.10 23.87
C THR A 132 -19.71 58.95 22.70
N HIS A 133 -20.64 59.64 22.05
CA HIS A 133 -20.47 60.50 20.88
C HIS A 133 -20.39 61.99 21.27
N ILE A 134 -20.23 62.86 20.26
CA ILE A 134 -20.31 64.34 20.29
C ILE A 134 -19.02 65.01 20.85
N GLY A 135 -18.43 66.03 20.20
CA GLY A 135 -18.80 66.70 18.95
C GLY A 135 -17.73 67.68 18.46
N GLN A 136 -17.98 68.32 17.31
CA GLN A 136 -17.07 69.27 16.68
C GLN A 136 -17.04 70.63 17.40
N THR A 137 -15.87 71.28 17.45
CA THR A 137 -15.78 72.75 17.52
C THR A 137 -14.66 73.26 16.61
N ILE A 138 -14.98 74.32 15.88
CA ILE A 138 -14.15 74.98 14.86
C ILE A 138 -13.26 76.04 15.53
N TYR A 139 -12.01 76.27 15.08
CA TYR A 139 -11.52 77.64 14.79
C TYR A 139 -10.25 77.68 13.91
N ARG A 140 -10.13 78.83 13.24
CA ARG A 140 -9.25 79.18 12.12
C ARG A 140 -7.74 79.21 12.42
N SER A 141 -6.99 78.84 11.38
CA SER A 141 -5.70 79.37 10.92
C SER A 141 -4.98 80.44 11.76
N GLN A 142 -3.72 80.17 12.08
CA GLN A 142 -2.63 81.15 11.90
C GLN A 142 -1.37 80.46 11.40
N SER A 143 -0.79 81.01 10.34
CA SER A 143 0.49 80.59 9.78
C SER A 143 1.63 81.02 10.70
N ASN A 144 2.49 80.08 11.12
CA ASN A 144 3.76 80.41 11.73
C ASN A 144 4.91 79.68 11.04
N TYR A 145 5.97 80.43 10.74
CA TYR A 145 7.17 79.93 10.08
C TYR A 145 7.97 79.01 11.01
N GLY A 146 8.65 78.02 10.42
CA GLY A 146 9.95 77.58 10.93
C GLY A 146 9.98 76.64 12.14
N SER A 147 9.64 75.37 11.93
CA SER A 147 10.56 74.31 12.35
C SER A 147 10.37 73.06 11.49
N GLN A 148 11.38 72.74 10.68
CA GLN A 148 11.49 71.41 10.08
C GLN A 148 11.87 70.41 11.18
N GLN A 149 10.88 69.95 11.94
CA GLN A 149 11.06 68.67 12.63
C GLN A 149 11.18 67.60 11.55
N ARG A 150 12.42 67.18 11.28
CA ARG A 150 12.70 65.96 10.55
C ARG A 150 12.08 64.82 11.35
N TYR A 151 10.87 64.41 10.99
CA TYR A 151 10.39 63.08 11.32
C TYR A 151 11.45 62.11 10.80
N ASN A 152 12.14 61.46 11.72
CA ASN A 152 13.11 60.41 11.40
C ASN A 152 12.30 59.17 10.99
N VAL A 153 11.69 59.23 9.81
CA VAL A 153 11.04 58.10 9.17
C VAL A 153 12.14 57.05 9.00
N LYS A 154 12.03 55.93 9.74
CA LYS A 154 12.95 54.80 9.55
C LYS A 154 12.89 54.44 8.06
N PRO A 155 14.02 54.34 7.35
CA PRO A 155 14.00 53.94 5.95
C PRO A 155 13.36 52.55 5.82
N ARG A 156 12.43 52.38 4.88
CA ARG A 156 11.89 51.07 4.50
C ARG A 156 13.02 50.23 3.90
N GLN A 157 13.70 49.44 4.73
CA GLN A 157 14.75 48.52 4.30
C GLN A 157 14.71 47.23 5.14
N PRO A 158 14.76 46.04 4.51
CA PRO A 158 14.72 45.80 3.06
C PRO A 158 13.33 46.05 2.45
N GLU A 159 13.28 46.61 1.23
CA GLU A 159 12.07 46.76 0.40
C GLU A 159 12.20 45.89 -0.85
N TYR A 160 11.29 44.94 -1.03
CA TYR A 160 11.24 44.05 -2.19
C TYR A 160 10.11 44.44 -3.13
N LYS A 161 10.38 44.58 -4.43
CA LYS A 161 9.37 44.85 -5.47
C LYS A 161 9.38 43.71 -6.47
N CYS A 162 8.20 43.30 -6.92
CA CYS A 162 8.09 42.28 -7.94
C CYS A 162 8.16 42.88 -9.35
N ILE A 163 8.48 42.02 -10.30
CA ILE A 163 8.56 42.31 -11.73
C ILE A 163 7.47 41.48 -12.42
N GLU A 164 6.79 42.07 -13.41
CA GLU A 164 5.88 41.34 -14.31
C GLU A 164 6.72 40.39 -15.19
N GLY A 165 6.85 39.13 -14.75
CA GLY A 165 7.88 38.21 -15.27
C GLY A 165 7.38 37.11 -16.22
N ASN A 166 6.08 36.83 -16.29
CA ASN A 166 5.54 35.67 -17.01
C ASN A 166 4.08 35.90 -17.45
N ARG A 167 3.59 35.14 -18.45
CA ARG A 167 2.15 35.00 -18.73
C ARG A 167 1.37 34.36 -17.57
N GLN A 168 2.03 33.58 -16.71
CA GLN A 168 1.41 32.89 -15.57
C GLN A 168 1.39 33.72 -14.28
N TYR A 169 2.39 34.58 -14.07
CA TYR A 169 2.58 35.36 -12.85
C TYR A 169 2.81 36.83 -13.19
N ASP A 170 1.92 37.70 -12.70
CA ASP A 170 2.01 39.16 -12.84
C ASP A 170 2.92 39.80 -11.77
N CYS A 171 3.37 39.02 -10.79
CA CYS A 171 4.28 39.48 -9.74
C CYS A 171 5.31 38.40 -9.37
N VAL A 172 6.53 38.53 -9.92
CA VAL A 172 7.68 37.70 -9.54
C VAL A 172 8.62 38.50 -8.66
N PHE A 173 8.79 38.11 -7.39
CA PHE A 173 9.84 38.63 -6.53
C PHE A 173 11.16 37.89 -6.78
N TYR A 174 12.28 38.62 -6.69
CA TYR A 174 13.63 38.09 -6.87
C TYR A 174 14.49 38.39 -5.64
N ASP A 175 15.42 37.48 -5.34
CA ASP A 175 16.49 37.67 -4.33
C ASP A 175 15.98 38.04 -2.92
N VAL A 176 14.81 37.51 -2.55
CA VAL A 176 14.19 37.72 -1.23
C VAL A 176 14.78 36.72 -0.24
N HIS A 177 15.59 37.21 0.69
CA HIS A 177 16.22 36.39 1.72
C HIS A 177 15.80 36.84 3.12
N ILE A 178 14.97 36.02 3.77
CA ILE A 178 14.43 36.24 5.12
C ILE A 178 14.82 35.06 5.99
N ASP A 179 15.57 35.32 7.05
CA ASP A 179 15.92 34.32 8.06
C ASP A 179 15.06 34.46 9.34
N LYS A 180 15.37 33.71 10.39
CA LYS A 180 14.64 33.79 11.67
C LYS A 180 14.97 35.01 12.53
N GLN A 181 16.02 35.76 12.19
CA GLN A 181 16.49 36.94 12.92
C GLN A 181 16.02 38.25 12.26
N THR A 182 15.59 38.18 11.00
CA THR A 182 15.14 39.29 10.18
C THR A 182 13.95 40.00 10.83
N GLN A 183 14.17 41.24 11.27
CA GLN A 183 13.15 42.12 11.85
C GLN A 183 12.78 43.19 10.83
N ASP A 184 11.47 43.41 10.64
CA ASP A 184 10.84 44.34 9.69
C ASP A 184 11.25 44.13 8.21
N VAL A 185 10.29 43.72 7.36
CA VAL A 185 10.46 43.57 5.90
C VAL A 185 9.31 44.26 5.19
N TYR A 186 9.59 44.88 4.04
CA TYR A 186 8.59 45.59 3.24
C TYR A 186 8.44 44.97 1.85
N PHE A 187 7.20 44.72 1.43
CA PHE A 187 6.88 44.25 0.08
C PHE A 187 6.08 45.31 -0.68
N GLY A 188 6.43 45.53 -1.94
CA GLY A 188 5.74 46.44 -2.84
C GLY A 188 5.79 47.90 -2.39
N PHE A 189 4.90 48.71 -2.97
CA PHE A 189 4.74 50.12 -2.60
C PHE A 189 4.13 50.27 -1.21
N GLU A 190 4.35 51.43 -0.59
CA GLU A 190 3.70 51.79 0.68
C GLU A 190 2.20 52.01 0.52
N ASP A 191 1.80 52.58 -0.62
CA ASP A 191 0.40 52.58 -1.06
C ASP A 191 0.00 51.18 -1.54
N ILE A 192 -0.74 50.47 -0.68
CA ILE A 192 -1.25 49.12 -0.94
C ILE A 192 -2.17 49.03 -2.16
N THR A 193 -2.71 50.15 -2.67
CA THR A 193 -3.57 50.14 -3.86
C THR A 193 -2.78 49.92 -5.16
N LEU A 194 -1.46 50.18 -5.13
CA LEU A 194 -0.52 49.91 -6.22
C LEU A 194 -0.02 48.45 -6.25
N ASN A 195 -0.28 47.69 -5.17
CA ASN A 195 0.08 46.28 -5.02
C ASN A 195 -1.13 45.38 -5.40
N ASN A 196 -1.65 45.59 -6.61
CA ASN A 196 -2.89 45.00 -7.13
C ASN A 196 -2.69 43.70 -7.94
N GLN A 197 -1.47 43.16 -7.94
CA GLN A 197 -1.10 41.94 -8.64
C GLN A 197 -1.75 40.70 -7.99
N LYS A 198 -2.11 39.72 -8.81
CA LYS A 198 -2.97 38.58 -8.44
C LYS A 198 -2.24 37.26 -8.33
N ASN A 199 -1.20 37.06 -9.14
CA ASN A 199 -0.49 35.80 -9.30
C ASN A 199 0.96 36.00 -8.87
N VAL A 200 1.21 35.78 -7.57
CA VAL A 200 2.49 36.08 -6.91
C VAL A 200 3.35 34.82 -6.82
N THR A 201 4.62 34.95 -7.18
CA THR A 201 5.65 33.92 -7.00
C THR A 201 7.02 34.52 -6.68
N PHE A 202 7.98 33.68 -6.36
CA PHE A 202 9.34 34.04 -5.99
C PHE A 202 10.36 33.29 -6.87
N LYS A 203 11.49 33.93 -7.15
CA LYS A 203 12.67 33.33 -7.80
C LYS A 203 13.92 33.63 -6.98
N ASN A 204 14.87 32.69 -6.95
CA ASN A 204 16.14 32.79 -6.22
C ASN A 204 15.97 33.34 -4.78
N SER A 205 14.97 32.85 -4.06
CA SER A 205 14.51 33.43 -2.79
C SER A 205 14.41 32.36 -1.71
N THR A 206 14.62 32.75 -0.46
CA THR A 206 14.56 31.87 0.72
C THR A 206 13.89 32.61 1.88
N MET A 207 12.78 32.09 2.39
CA MET A 207 12.02 32.70 3.50
C MET A 207 11.84 31.71 4.64
N ARG A 208 12.81 31.61 5.56
CA ARG A 208 12.78 30.69 6.71
C ARG A 208 11.55 30.89 7.60
N LYS A 209 11.03 32.12 7.65
CA LYS A 209 9.73 32.45 8.22
C LYS A 209 8.92 33.25 7.20
N LEU A 210 7.68 32.84 6.91
CA LEU A 210 6.76 33.60 6.06
C LEU A 210 6.23 34.83 6.82
N PRO A 211 6.52 36.08 6.40
CA PRO A 211 6.16 37.27 7.17
C PRO A 211 4.75 37.79 6.83
N ALA A 212 4.06 38.35 7.83
CA ALA A 212 2.76 39.02 7.63
C ALA A 212 2.83 40.26 6.73
N ALA A 213 4.01 40.85 6.51
CA ALA A 213 4.21 42.02 5.66
C ALA A 213 3.81 41.80 4.18
N LEU A 214 3.90 40.56 3.68
CA LEU A 214 3.60 40.22 2.28
C LEU A 214 2.13 40.50 1.96
N LEU A 215 1.21 39.78 2.61
CA LEU A 215 -0.23 39.94 2.36
C LEU A 215 -0.84 41.17 3.09
N ALA A 216 -0.15 41.75 4.07
CA ALA A 216 -0.52 43.08 4.56
C ALA A 216 -0.39 44.16 3.46
N SER A 217 0.55 43.98 2.53
CA SER A 217 0.80 44.88 1.40
C SER A 217 0.06 44.46 0.13
N PHE A 218 0.00 43.16 -0.19
CA PHE A 218 -0.64 42.58 -1.39
C PHE A 218 -1.97 41.89 -1.00
N ARG A 219 -3.08 42.63 -1.10
CA ARG A 219 -4.41 42.18 -0.63
C ARG A 219 -5.35 41.68 -1.75
N GLN A 220 -4.84 41.58 -2.97
CA GLN A 220 -5.61 41.18 -4.16
C GLN A 220 -5.10 39.87 -4.78
N VAL A 221 -4.20 39.15 -4.07
CA VAL A 221 -3.61 37.90 -4.52
C VAL A 221 -4.70 36.82 -4.61
N GLU A 222 -4.82 36.20 -5.79
CA GLU A 222 -5.70 35.07 -6.07
C GLU A 222 -4.91 33.76 -6.10
N LEU A 223 -3.69 33.76 -6.67
CA LEU A 223 -2.76 32.63 -6.68
C LEU A 223 -1.46 33.06 -5.98
N LEU A 224 -1.10 32.35 -4.91
CA LEU A 224 0.14 32.56 -4.17
C LEU A 224 1.01 31.30 -4.22
N ASN A 225 2.16 31.39 -4.89
CA ASN A 225 3.14 30.32 -4.95
C ASN A 225 4.35 30.62 -4.06
N LEU A 226 4.54 29.75 -3.06
CA LEU A 226 5.60 29.76 -2.06
C LEU A 226 6.32 28.41 -2.00
N ASN A 227 6.27 27.61 -3.07
CA ASN A 227 6.97 26.33 -3.15
C ASN A 227 8.49 26.51 -3.11
N ASP A 228 9.21 25.60 -2.44
CA ASP A 228 10.68 25.56 -2.40
C ASP A 228 11.36 26.87 -1.96
N LEU A 229 10.78 27.53 -0.94
CA LEU A 229 11.33 28.74 -0.33
C LEU A 229 11.98 28.49 1.04
N GLN A 230 12.18 27.22 1.41
CA GLN A 230 12.78 26.79 2.68
C GLN A 230 12.03 27.32 3.92
N ILE A 231 10.70 27.48 3.82
CA ILE A 231 9.85 27.97 4.91
C ILE A 231 9.82 26.93 6.04
N GLU A 232 10.19 27.33 7.25
CA GLU A 232 10.10 26.49 8.46
C GLU A 232 8.90 26.88 9.34
N GLU A 233 8.55 28.17 9.34
CA GLU A 233 7.54 28.77 10.21
C GLU A 233 6.65 29.74 9.43
N ILE A 234 5.34 29.72 9.71
CA ILE A 234 4.39 30.70 9.20
C ILE A 234 4.07 31.69 10.32
N ASP A 235 4.16 33.00 10.06
CA ASP A 235 3.68 33.98 11.04
C ASP A 235 2.18 33.81 11.28
N THR A 236 1.73 33.87 12.55
CA THR A 236 0.32 33.67 12.93
C THR A 236 -0.64 34.56 12.14
N ASN A 237 -0.20 35.77 11.75
CA ASN A 237 -1.01 36.72 11.00
C ASN A 237 -0.66 36.78 9.50
N ALA A 238 0.14 35.84 8.98
CA ALA A 238 0.60 35.82 7.59
C ALA A 238 -0.54 36.00 6.57
N PHE A 239 -1.67 35.33 6.82
CA PHE A 239 -2.84 35.31 5.93
C PHE A 239 -4.01 36.17 6.43
N ALA A 240 -3.78 37.07 7.40
CA ALA A 240 -4.85 37.89 8.00
C ALA A 240 -5.65 38.71 6.97
N TYR A 241 -5.01 39.11 5.87
CA TYR A 241 -5.59 39.88 4.75
C TYR A 241 -5.74 39.07 3.45
N GLY A 242 -5.58 37.73 3.48
CA GLY A 242 -5.58 36.85 2.30
C GLY A 242 -6.95 36.59 1.65
N HIS A 243 -7.92 37.50 1.80
CA HIS A 243 -9.35 37.24 1.53
C HIS A 243 -9.66 36.85 0.08
N THR A 244 -8.80 37.21 -0.87
CA THR A 244 -8.92 36.93 -2.31
C THR A 244 -8.26 35.62 -2.75
N ILE A 245 -7.48 34.97 -1.88
CA ILE A 245 -6.69 33.78 -2.24
C ILE A 245 -7.63 32.61 -2.56
N GLN A 246 -7.43 32.04 -3.74
CA GLN A 246 -8.09 30.86 -4.28
C GLN A 246 -7.11 29.68 -4.35
N GLU A 247 -5.86 29.92 -4.74
CA GLU A 247 -4.83 28.89 -4.86
C GLU A 247 -3.61 29.23 -3.99
N LEU A 248 -3.22 28.32 -3.10
CA LEU A 248 -2.09 28.49 -2.20
C LEU A 248 -1.15 27.27 -2.28
N TYR A 249 0.06 27.52 -2.79
CA TYR A 249 1.11 26.51 -2.91
C TYR A 249 2.22 26.80 -1.91
N MET A 250 2.47 25.87 -0.98
CA MET A 250 3.51 25.95 0.07
C MET A 250 4.26 24.62 0.23
N GLY A 251 4.29 23.80 -0.83
CA GLY A 251 4.97 22.51 -0.84
C GLY A 251 6.49 22.62 -0.95
N PHE A 252 7.19 21.51 -0.75
CA PHE A 252 8.67 21.44 -0.80
C PHE A 252 9.34 22.42 0.18
N ASN A 253 8.77 22.58 1.36
CA ASN A 253 9.28 23.43 2.44
C ASN A 253 9.61 22.56 3.67
N ALA A 254 9.86 23.18 4.82
CA ALA A 254 10.18 22.52 6.09
C ALA A 254 9.21 22.94 7.21
N ILE A 255 7.93 23.18 6.84
CA ILE A 255 6.90 23.69 7.74
C ILE A 255 6.53 22.60 8.74
N ARG A 256 6.81 22.85 10.03
CA ARG A 256 6.65 21.83 11.10
C ARG A 256 5.26 21.82 11.73
N TYR A 257 4.56 22.95 11.68
CA TYR A 257 3.20 23.12 12.19
C TYR A 257 2.48 24.25 11.45
N LEU A 258 1.16 24.16 11.39
CA LEU A 258 0.30 25.26 10.95
C LEU A 258 -0.17 26.04 12.19
N PRO A 259 -0.10 27.38 12.21
CA PRO A 259 -0.73 28.16 13.27
C PRO A 259 -2.24 27.90 13.32
N PRO A 260 -2.87 27.80 14.50
CA PRO A 260 -4.32 27.78 14.61
C PRO A 260 -4.92 29.00 13.90
N TYR A 261 -6.02 28.80 13.18
CA TYR A 261 -6.73 29.84 12.42
C TYR A 261 -5.95 30.47 11.24
N VAL A 262 -4.79 29.92 10.84
CA VAL A 262 -4.01 30.44 9.69
C VAL A 262 -4.83 30.56 8.39
N PHE A 263 -5.83 29.68 8.18
CA PHE A 263 -6.74 29.73 7.03
C PHE A 263 -8.13 30.31 7.34
N GLN A 264 -8.33 30.97 8.49
CA GLN A 264 -9.62 31.55 8.87
C GLN A 264 -10.09 32.64 7.89
N ASN A 265 -9.14 33.40 7.34
CA ASN A 265 -9.40 34.58 6.51
C ASN A 265 -9.21 34.36 5.00
N VAL A 266 -9.12 33.10 4.54
CA VAL A 266 -9.01 32.73 3.10
C VAL A 266 -10.26 31.95 2.60
N PRO A 267 -11.49 32.51 2.73
CA PRO A 267 -12.74 31.76 2.49
C PRO A 267 -12.97 31.38 1.02
N LEU A 268 -12.15 31.89 0.10
CA LEU A 268 -12.20 31.58 -1.32
C LEU A 268 -11.25 30.44 -1.74
N LEU A 269 -10.46 29.88 -0.81
CA LEU A 269 -9.47 28.85 -1.08
C LEU A 269 -10.12 27.59 -1.71
N THR A 270 -9.67 27.24 -2.91
CA THR A 270 -10.06 26.06 -3.69
C THR A 270 -8.92 25.04 -3.78
N VAL A 271 -7.67 25.49 -3.86
CA VAL A 271 -6.48 24.63 -3.94
C VAL A 271 -5.51 24.95 -2.81
N LEU A 272 -5.09 23.93 -2.07
CA LEU A 272 -4.03 24.02 -1.06
C LEU A 272 -3.01 22.90 -1.24
N ALA A 273 -1.75 23.26 -1.49
CA ALA A 273 -0.63 22.32 -1.53
C ALA A 273 0.33 22.58 -0.36
N LEU A 274 0.51 21.56 0.47
CA LEU A 274 1.38 21.47 1.64
C LEU A 274 2.31 20.25 1.57
N GLU A 275 2.41 19.61 0.41
CA GLU A 275 3.22 18.40 0.22
C GLU A 275 4.71 18.61 0.46
N ARG A 276 5.40 17.57 0.95
CA ARG A 276 6.83 17.65 1.33
C ARG A 276 7.09 18.79 2.30
N ASN A 277 6.58 18.62 3.52
CA ASN A 277 6.78 19.45 4.69
C ASN A 277 6.92 18.53 5.92
N ASP A 278 7.14 19.09 7.11
CA ASP A 278 7.38 18.36 8.36
C ASP A 278 6.13 18.32 9.27
N LEU A 279 4.91 18.40 8.72
CA LEU A 279 3.68 18.45 9.52
C LEU A 279 3.42 17.12 10.22
N THR A 280 3.31 17.15 11.55
CA THR A 280 3.04 15.95 12.39
C THR A 280 1.58 15.79 12.79
N SER A 281 0.83 16.89 12.86
CA SER A 281 -0.62 16.91 13.12
C SER A 281 -1.26 18.19 12.54
N LEU A 282 -2.59 18.20 12.46
CA LEU A 282 -3.37 19.35 12.01
C LEU A 282 -4.06 20.05 13.21
N PRO A 283 -4.05 21.38 13.29
CA PRO A 283 -4.85 22.10 14.28
C PRO A 283 -6.34 21.82 14.11
N ARG A 284 -7.06 21.67 15.23
CA ARG A 284 -8.52 21.49 15.18
C ARG A 284 -9.18 22.68 14.48
N GLY A 285 -10.04 22.39 13.50
CA GLY A 285 -10.76 23.40 12.73
C GLY A 285 -9.96 24.12 11.64
N ILE A 286 -8.77 23.62 11.29
CA ILE A 286 -7.89 24.22 10.28
C ILE A 286 -8.58 24.52 8.93
N PHE A 287 -9.58 23.73 8.53
CA PHE A 287 -10.35 23.90 7.28
C PHE A 287 -11.83 24.29 7.50
N HIS A 288 -12.25 24.65 8.72
CA HIS A 288 -13.67 24.99 9.00
C HIS A 288 -14.13 26.27 8.29
N ASN A 289 -13.21 27.14 7.88
CA ASN A 289 -13.48 28.39 7.18
C ASN A 289 -13.14 28.36 5.68
N THR A 290 -12.76 27.21 5.12
CA THR A 290 -12.41 27.04 3.69
C THR A 290 -13.41 26.13 2.95
N PRO A 291 -14.72 26.46 2.90
CA PRO A 291 -15.75 25.54 2.40
C PRO A 291 -15.67 25.27 0.89
N LYS A 292 -14.92 26.10 0.15
CA LYS A 292 -14.68 25.94 -1.29
C LYS A 292 -13.50 25.02 -1.63
N LEU A 293 -12.77 24.50 -0.64
CA LEU A 293 -11.59 23.68 -0.86
C LEU A 293 -11.96 22.42 -1.66
N SER A 294 -11.39 22.30 -2.86
CA SER A 294 -11.65 21.22 -3.82
C SER A 294 -10.43 20.32 -4.04
N VAL A 295 -9.23 20.86 -3.87
CA VAL A 295 -7.95 20.14 -3.97
C VAL A 295 -7.11 20.39 -2.72
N LEU A 296 -6.71 19.31 -2.04
CA LEU A 296 -5.79 19.35 -0.91
C LEU A 296 -4.68 18.31 -1.08
N SER A 297 -3.42 18.77 -1.09
CA SER A 297 -2.24 17.90 -1.00
C SER A 297 -1.49 18.14 0.30
N MET A 298 -1.33 17.08 1.10
CA MET A 298 -0.46 17.02 2.28
C MET A 298 0.43 15.77 2.22
N SER A 299 0.70 15.25 1.02
CA SER A 299 1.58 14.11 0.80
C SER A 299 3.01 14.35 1.31
N ASN A 300 3.76 13.30 1.63
CA ASN A 300 5.13 13.39 2.13
C ASN A 300 5.27 14.31 3.35
N ASN A 301 4.35 14.22 4.30
CA ASN A 301 4.44 14.84 5.61
C ASN A 301 4.65 13.75 6.69
N ASN A 302 4.47 14.09 7.96
CA ASN A 302 4.63 13.17 9.07
C ASN A 302 3.32 12.94 9.85
N LEU A 303 2.16 13.21 9.23
CA LEU A 303 0.84 13.15 9.86
C LEU A 303 0.52 11.74 10.37
N GLU A 304 0.06 11.62 11.62
CA GLU A 304 -0.25 10.34 12.27
C GLU A 304 -1.76 10.02 12.29
N ARG A 305 -2.61 11.05 12.25
CA ARG A 305 -4.07 10.97 12.25
C ARG A 305 -4.69 12.14 11.47
N ILE A 306 -5.82 11.88 10.83
CA ILE A 306 -6.79 12.90 10.40
C ILE A 306 -8.04 12.72 11.28
N GLU A 307 -8.37 13.71 12.11
CA GLU A 307 -9.55 13.62 12.97
C GLU A 307 -10.85 13.84 12.18
N ASP A 308 -11.93 13.19 12.60
CA ASP A 308 -13.19 13.10 11.87
C ASP A 308 -13.86 14.46 11.58
N ASP A 309 -13.59 15.49 12.41
CA ASP A 309 -14.11 16.86 12.21
C ASP A 309 -13.23 17.75 11.31
N THR A 310 -12.11 17.23 10.77
CA THR A 310 -11.15 17.98 9.93
C THR A 310 -11.81 18.54 8.66
N PHE A 311 -12.65 17.73 8.01
CA PHE A 311 -13.22 18.01 6.69
C PHE A 311 -14.73 18.33 6.70
N GLN A 312 -15.33 18.51 7.88
CA GLN A 312 -16.79 18.69 8.02
C GLN A 312 -17.36 19.89 7.23
N ALA A 313 -16.55 20.91 6.94
CA ALA A 313 -16.95 22.11 6.22
C ALA A 313 -16.54 22.10 4.73
N THR A 314 -15.60 21.24 4.33
CA THR A 314 -15.05 21.18 2.96
C THR A 314 -15.90 20.28 2.07
N THR A 315 -17.19 20.63 1.94
CA THR A 315 -18.20 19.82 1.21
C THR A 315 -17.99 19.78 -0.31
N ALA A 316 -17.02 20.53 -0.83
CA ALA A 316 -16.58 20.53 -2.22
C ALA A 316 -15.25 19.77 -2.46
N LEU A 317 -14.67 19.11 -1.45
CA LEU A 317 -13.36 18.46 -1.54
C LEU A 317 -13.44 17.23 -2.45
N GLN A 318 -12.75 17.31 -3.60
CA GLN A 318 -12.76 16.27 -4.66
C GLN A 318 -11.42 15.52 -4.75
N TYR A 319 -10.30 16.21 -4.56
CA TYR A 319 -8.96 15.67 -4.69
C TYR A 319 -8.24 15.74 -3.35
N LEU A 320 -7.94 14.58 -2.76
CA LEU A 320 -7.25 14.48 -1.47
C LEU A 320 -6.00 13.61 -1.58
N GLN A 321 -4.83 14.22 -1.44
CA GLN A 321 -3.53 13.55 -1.47
C GLN A 321 -2.91 13.58 -0.07
N LEU A 322 -2.77 12.40 0.54
CA LEU A 322 -2.22 12.16 1.88
C LEU A 322 -1.12 11.08 1.85
N SER A 323 -0.62 10.74 0.67
CA SER A 323 0.33 9.65 0.46
C SER A 323 1.67 9.89 1.16
N SER A 324 2.36 8.83 1.56
CA SER A 324 3.66 8.92 2.27
C SER A 324 3.59 9.76 3.55
N ASN A 325 2.62 9.46 4.41
CA ASN A 325 2.53 9.98 5.78
C ASN A 325 2.72 8.82 6.77
N ARG A 326 2.27 8.98 8.02
CA ARG A 326 2.30 7.94 9.06
C ARG A 326 0.88 7.64 9.58
N LEU A 327 -0.13 7.84 8.72
CA LEU A 327 -1.53 7.83 9.12
C LEU A 327 -1.96 6.44 9.59
N THR A 328 -2.42 6.39 10.83
CA THR A 328 -3.07 5.21 11.44
C THR A 328 -4.60 5.31 11.38
N HIS A 329 -5.13 6.51 11.17
CA HIS A 329 -6.57 6.81 11.08
C HIS A 329 -6.85 7.95 10.12
N ALA A 330 -7.79 7.73 9.20
CA ALA A 330 -8.45 8.74 8.37
C ALA A 330 -9.77 8.13 7.84
N ASP A 331 -10.93 8.59 8.34
CA ASP A 331 -12.22 8.10 7.83
C ASP A 331 -12.66 8.88 6.58
N LEU A 332 -12.26 8.39 5.41
CA LEU A 332 -12.62 8.99 4.13
C LEU A 332 -14.13 8.91 3.84
N SER A 333 -14.87 8.01 4.48
CA SER A 333 -16.31 7.85 4.25
C SER A 333 -17.15 9.03 4.76
N LEU A 334 -16.58 9.86 5.62
CA LEU A 334 -17.16 11.13 6.08
C LEU A 334 -17.09 12.25 5.03
N ILE A 335 -16.41 12.02 3.89
CA ILE A 335 -16.13 13.02 2.86
C ILE A 335 -16.76 12.54 1.54
N PRO A 336 -18.10 12.63 1.38
CA PRO A 336 -18.81 12.03 0.25
C PRO A 336 -18.49 12.69 -1.10
N SER A 337 -17.95 13.91 -1.10
CA SER A 337 -17.58 14.68 -2.30
C SER A 337 -16.29 14.21 -2.99
N LEU A 338 -15.54 13.28 -2.39
CA LEU A 338 -14.25 12.83 -2.92
C LEU A 338 -14.41 12.14 -4.27
N PHE A 339 -13.52 12.47 -5.21
CA PHE A 339 -13.50 11.97 -6.58
C PHE A 339 -12.21 11.20 -6.90
N HIS A 340 -11.04 11.74 -6.51
CA HIS A 340 -9.76 11.02 -6.50
C HIS A 340 -9.09 11.14 -5.13
N VAL A 341 -8.59 10.02 -4.60
CA VAL A 341 -7.98 9.96 -3.27
C VAL A 341 -6.70 9.13 -3.32
N ASN A 342 -5.63 9.63 -2.69
CA ASN A 342 -4.43 8.84 -2.44
C ASN A 342 -4.03 8.89 -0.96
N VAL A 343 -4.12 7.74 -0.29
CA VAL A 343 -3.63 7.47 1.08
C VAL A 343 -2.52 6.41 1.10
N SER A 344 -1.88 6.15 -0.04
CA SER A 344 -0.81 5.14 -0.15
C SER A 344 0.39 5.45 0.75
N TYR A 345 1.21 4.45 1.07
CA TYR A 345 2.39 4.60 1.93
C TYR A 345 2.04 5.23 3.28
N ASN A 346 1.14 4.57 4.02
CA ASN A 346 0.69 4.96 5.36
C ASN A 346 0.63 3.73 6.27
N LEU A 347 0.02 3.85 7.45
CA LEU A 347 -0.08 2.81 8.47
C LEU A 347 -1.55 2.42 8.76
N LEU A 348 -2.44 2.62 7.79
CA LEU A 348 -3.88 2.32 7.93
C LEU A 348 -4.10 0.82 8.01
N SER A 349 -4.95 0.37 8.95
CA SER A 349 -5.39 -1.02 9.08
C SER A 349 -6.83 -1.24 8.61
N THR A 350 -7.65 -0.19 8.57
CA THR A 350 -9.03 -0.21 8.07
C THR A 350 -9.19 0.88 7.02
N LEU A 351 -9.81 0.54 5.89
CA LEU A 351 -10.16 1.49 4.84
C LEU A 351 -11.67 1.71 4.82
N ALA A 352 -12.09 2.97 4.94
CA ALA A 352 -13.48 3.39 4.82
C ALA A 352 -13.67 4.12 3.49
N ILE A 353 -14.24 3.44 2.48
CA ILE A 353 -14.41 4.00 1.14
C ILE A 353 -15.66 4.90 1.11
N PRO A 354 -15.59 6.16 0.62
CA PRO A 354 -16.76 7.03 0.46
C PRO A 354 -17.67 6.61 -0.71
N ILE A 355 -18.86 7.21 -0.74
CA ILE A 355 -19.97 6.77 -1.60
C ILE A 355 -19.77 7.00 -3.10
N ASP A 356 -19.09 8.08 -3.51
CA ASP A 356 -18.99 8.50 -4.92
C ASP A 356 -17.54 8.62 -5.45
N VAL A 357 -16.52 8.17 -4.69
CA VAL A 357 -15.12 8.20 -5.16
C VAL A 357 -14.92 7.31 -6.38
N LYS A 358 -14.26 7.86 -7.40
CA LYS A 358 -14.01 7.18 -8.68
C LYS A 358 -12.65 6.47 -8.70
N GLU A 359 -11.64 7.05 -8.07
CA GLU A 359 -10.30 6.46 -8.00
C GLU A 359 -9.72 6.58 -6.58
N LEU A 360 -9.29 5.45 -6.03
CA LEU A 360 -8.74 5.36 -4.68
C LEU A 360 -7.47 4.53 -4.68
N ASP A 361 -6.37 5.16 -4.27
CA ASP A 361 -5.11 4.48 -3.98
C ASP A 361 -4.87 4.43 -2.47
N ALA A 362 -4.87 3.22 -1.93
CA ALA A 362 -4.56 2.90 -0.54
C ALA A 362 -3.49 1.80 -0.46
N SER A 363 -2.64 1.70 -1.48
CA SER A 363 -1.52 0.75 -1.53
C SER A 363 -0.47 1.03 -0.45
N HIS A 364 0.40 0.06 -0.15
CA HIS A 364 1.46 0.20 0.86
C HIS A 364 0.94 0.69 2.22
N ASN A 365 -0.08 0.02 2.74
CA ASN A 365 -0.62 0.23 4.08
C ASN A 365 -0.56 -1.11 4.86
N SER A 366 -1.41 -1.30 5.87
CA SER A 366 -1.59 -2.58 6.57
C SER A 366 -3.07 -2.98 6.62
N ILE A 367 -3.82 -2.63 5.58
CA ILE A 367 -5.28 -2.75 5.54
C ILE A 367 -5.67 -4.23 5.52
N ASN A 368 -6.49 -4.62 6.48
CA ASN A 368 -7.10 -5.96 6.55
C ASN A 368 -8.64 -5.91 6.53
N VAL A 369 -9.25 -4.73 6.70
CA VAL A 369 -10.70 -4.51 6.64
C VAL A 369 -11.03 -3.38 5.68
N VAL A 370 -11.95 -3.64 4.74
CA VAL A 370 -12.55 -2.62 3.87
C VAL A 370 -14.03 -2.47 4.24
N ARG A 371 -14.47 -1.23 4.50
CA ARG A 371 -15.87 -0.87 4.79
C ARG A 371 -16.30 0.33 3.95
N GLY A 372 -17.61 0.54 3.84
CA GLY A 372 -18.20 1.65 3.10
C GLY A 372 -19.63 1.34 2.65
N PRO A 373 -20.39 2.35 2.19
CA PRO A 373 -21.62 2.12 1.43
C PRO A 373 -21.32 1.45 0.08
N VAL A 374 -22.37 1.04 -0.64
CA VAL A 374 -22.23 0.64 -2.04
C VAL A 374 -21.85 1.86 -2.88
N ASN A 375 -20.73 1.78 -3.60
CA ASN A 375 -20.24 2.82 -4.49
C ASN A 375 -20.20 2.24 -5.92
N VAL A 376 -20.96 2.85 -6.82
CA VAL A 376 -21.09 2.42 -8.23
C VAL A 376 -20.13 3.14 -9.19
N GLU A 377 -19.53 4.24 -8.73
CA GLU A 377 -18.64 5.09 -9.53
C GLU A 377 -17.18 4.63 -9.50
N LEU A 378 -16.74 4.02 -8.39
CA LEU A 378 -15.37 3.52 -8.17
C LEU A 378 -14.92 2.64 -9.32
N ALA A 379 -14.00 3.17 -10.13
CA ALA A 379 -13.48 2.55 -11.33
C ALA A 379 -12.07 1.98 -11.14
N ILE A 380 -11.22 2.64 -10.34
CA ILE A 380 -9.84 2.22 -10.09
C ILE A 380 -9.62 2.12 -8.57
N LEU A 381 -9.20 0.95 -8.10
CA LEU A 381 -8.87 0.71 -6.70
C LEU A 381 -7.51 0.04 -6.57
N LYS A 382 -6.55 0.74 -5.97
CA LYS A 382 -5.19 0.26 -5.73
C LYS A 382 -5.02 -0.09 -4.25
N LEU A 383 -4.87 -1.38 -3.97
CA LEU A 383 -4.78 -1.97 -2.64
C LEU A 383 -3.57 -2.90 -2.50
N GLN A 384 -2.63 -2.84 -3.43
CA GLN A 384 -1.42 -3.65 -3.40
C GLN A 384 -0.53 -3.32 -2.19
N HIS A 385 0.20 -4.31 -1.68
CA HIS A 385 0.98 -4.21 -0.43
C HIS A 385 0.11 -3.85 0.79
N ASN A 386 -0.77 -4.77 1.17
CA ASN A 386 -1.66 -4.66 2.33
C ASN A 386 -1.78 -6.03 3.05
N ASN A 387 -2.74 -6.17 3.96
CA ASN A 387 -2.97 -7.37 4.79
C ASN A 387 -4.35 -7.99 4.57
N LEU A 388 -4.92 -7.87 3.35
CA LEU A 388 -6.23 -8.43 3.02
C LEU A 388 -6.17 -9.96 2.95
N THR A 389 -7.13 -10.62 3.59
CA THR A 389 -7.32 -12.09 3.58
C THR A 389 -8.63 -12.52 2.90
N ASP A 390 -9.55 -11.58 2.66
CA ASP A 390 -10.82 -11.80 1.96
C ASP A 390 -11.08 -10.76 0.84
N THR A 391 -12.07 -11.06 0.00
CA THR A 391 -12.52 -10.25 -1.14
C THR A 391 -14.04 -10.03 -1.17
N ALA A 392 -14.78 -10.38 -0.11
CA ALA A 392 -16.25 -10.33 -0.09
C ALA A 392 -16.79 -8.90 -0.21
N TRP A 393 -16.03 -7.93 0.31
CA TRP A 393 -16.30 -6.49 0.23
C TRP A 393 -16.37 -5.95 -1.21
N LEU A 394 -15.81 -6.65 -2.22
CA LEU A 394 -15.92 -6.28 -3.64
C LEU A 394 -17.38 -6.22 -4.14
N LEU A 395 -18.31 -6.91 -3.48
CA LEU A 395 -19.75 -6.86 -3.79
C LEU A 395 -20.40 -5.48 -3.58
N ASN A 396 -19.70 -4.53 -2.96
CA ASN A 396 -20.14 -3.15 -2.79
C ASN A 396 -19.62 -2.21 -3.90
N TYR A 397 -18.76 -2.70 -4.80
CA TYR A 397 -18.06 -1.87 -5.79
C TYR A 397 -18.27 -2.40 -7.24
N PRO A 398 -19.52 -2.50 -7.73
CA PRO A 398 -19.85 -3.12 -9.03
C PRO A 398 -19.30 -2.36 -10.25
N GLY A 399 -18.88 -1.11 -10.04
CA GLY A 399 -18.29 -0.23 -11.05
C GLY A 399 -16.80 -0.41 -11.27
N LEU A 400 -16.11 -1.34 -10.60
CA LEU A 400 -14.67 -1.50 -10.79
C LEU A 400 -14.33 -1.85 -12.24
N VAL A 401 -13.27 -1.22 -12.76
CA VAL A 401 -12.63 -1.45 -14.06
C VAL A 401 -11.24 -2.05 -13.85
N ASP A 402 -10.53 -1.56 -12.83
CA ASP A 402 -9.18 -1.96 -12.47
C ASP A 402 -9.11 -2.11 -10.95
N VAL A 403 -8.75 -3.30 -10.47
CA VAL A 403 -8.47 -3.54 -9.05
C VAL A 403 -7.14 -4.26 -8.89
N ASP A 404 -6.28 -3.70 -8.06
CA ASP A 404 -4.98 -4.27 -7.71
C ASP A 404 -4.96 -4.73 -6.24
N LEU A 405 -4.91 -6.05 -6.07
CA LEU A 405 -4.86 -6.76 -4.79
C LEU A 405 -3.50 -7.46 -4.58
N SER A 406 -2.49 -7.11 -5.37
CA SER A 406 -1.18 -7.79 -5.34
C SER A 406 -0.47 -7.59 -4.00
N TYR A 407 0.44 -8.48 -3.61
CA TYR A 407 1.14 -8.37 -2.31
C TYR A 407 0.20 -8.26 -1.09
N ASN A 408 -0.88 -9.03 -1.08
CA ASN A 408 -1.77 -9.22 0.07
C ASN A 408 -1.60 -10.63 0.67
N GLN A 409 -2.55 -11.07 1.50
CA GLN A 409 -2.57 -12.35 2.20
C GLN A 409 -3.73 -13.26 1.75
N LEU A 410 -4.18 -13.12 0.50
CA LEU A 410 -5.31 -13.88 -0.04
C LEU A 410 -4.91 -15.34 -0.29
N GLU A 411 -5.70 -16.30 0.21
CA GLU A 411 -5.49 -17.74 -0.01
C GLU A 411 -6.35 -18.32 -1.15
N LYS A 412 -7.43 -17.64 -1.53
CA LYS A 412 -8.37 -18.09 -2.57
C LYS A 412 -9.09 -16.92 -3.26
N ILE A 413 -9.41 -17.11 -4.54
CA ILE A 413 -10.28 -16.23 -5.33
C ILE A 413 -11.50 -17.02 -5.81
N MET A 414 -12.69 -16.46 -5.59
CA MET A 414 -13.98 -17.10 -5.87
C MET A 414 -14.91 -16.16 -6.65
N TYR A 415 -15.55 -16.66 -7.70
CA TYR A 415 -16.40 -15.86 -8.61
C TYR A 415 -17.56 -15.14 -7.91
N HIS A 416 -18.06 -15.67 -6.78
CA HIS A 416 -19.23 -15.11 -6.10
C HIS A 416 -19.00 -13.68 -5.57
N HIS A 417 -17.75 -13.24 -5.37
CA HIS A 417 -17.44 -11.85 -5.01
C HIS A 417 -17.48 -10.89 -6.21
N PHE A 418 -17.43 -11.41 -7.44
CA PHE A 418 -17.36 -10.64 -8.69
C PHE A 418 -18.68 -10.63 -9.49
N VAL A 419 -19.73 -11.31 -9.02
CA VAL A 419 -21.01 -11.48 -9.76
C VAL A 419 -21.78 -10.20 -10.08
N LYS A 420 -21.43 -9.09 -9.43
CA LYS A 420 -22.01 -7.76 -9.67
C LYS A 420 -21.13 -6.88 -10.57
N MET A 421 -19.92 -7.30 -10.90
CA MET A 421 -19.00 -6.51 -11.73
C MET A 421 -19.54 -6.37 -13.15
N GLN A 422 -19.76 -5.13 -13.59
CA GLN A 422 -20.33 -4.86 -14.91
C GLN A 422 -19.27 -4.50 -15.96
N ARG A 423 -18.11 -4.00 -15.52
CA ARG A 423 -17.07 -3.42 -16.40
C ARG A 423 -15.63 -3.71 -15.95
N LEU A 424 -15.42 -4.72 -15.12
CA LEU A 424 -14.07 -5.09 -14.64
C LEU A 424 -13.23 -5.64 -15.80
N GLU A 425 -12.13 -4.94 -16.12
CA GLU A 425 -11.19 -5.30 -17.18
C GLU A 425 -9.85 -5.83 -16.66
N ARG A 426 -9.39 -5.37 -15.48
CA ARG A 426 -8.10 -5.76 -14.91
C ARG A 426 -8.21 -6.19 -13.46
N LEU A 427 -7.70 -7.37 -13.16
CA LEU A 427 -7.63 -7.95 -11.82
C LEU A 427 -6.19 -8.43 -11.55
N TYR A 428 -5.49 -7.72 -10.68
CA TYR A 428 -4.14 -8.10 -10.26
C TYR A 428 -4.20 -8.74 -8.87
N VAL A 429 -3.68 -9.96 -8.75
CA VAL A 429 -3.66 -10.73 -7.49
C VAL A 429 -2.32 -11.45 -7.32
N SER A 430 -1.26 -10.97 -7.98
CA SER A 430 0.06 -11.56 -7.85
C SER A 430 0.62 -11.42 -6.46
N ASN A 431 1.65 -12.22 -6.15
CA ASN A 431 2.33 -12.14 -4.87
C ASN A 431 1.35 -12.26 -3.69
N ASN A 432 0.41 -13.20 -3.73
CA ASN A 432 -0.50 -13.53 -2.63
C ASN A 432 -0.12 -14.92 -2.07
N HIS A 433 -1.08 -15.65 -1.47
CA HIS A 433 -0.91 -17.02 -1.00
C HIS A 433 -1.92 -17.96 -1.68
N LEU A 434 -2.33 -17.65 -2.92
CA LEU A 434 -3.44 -18.34 -3.57
C LEU A 434 -3.11 -19.81 -3.80
N VAL A 435 -3.87 -20.70 -3.15
CA VAL A 435 -3.83 -22.15 -3.38
C VAL A 435 -5.02 -22.64 -4.22
N ALA A 436 -6.08 -21.82 -4.30
CA ALA A 436 -7.31 -22.16 -5.01
C ALA A 436 -7.87 -20.98 -5.84
N LEU A 437 -8.36 -21.29 -7.04
CA LEU A 437 -8.98 -20.35 -7.96
C LEU A 437 -10.27 -20.95 -8.55
N ASP A 438 -11.39 -20.27 -8.34
CA ASP A 438 -12.68 -20.58 -8.96
C ASP A 438 -13.29 -19.32 -9.59
N LEU A 439 -12.98 -19.10 -10.87
CA LEU A 439 -13.62 -18.13 -11.77
C LEU A 439 -14.46 -18.83 -12.86
N TYR A 440 -14.61 -20.15 -12.79
CA TYR A 440 -15.33 -20.93 -13.82
C TYR A 440 -16.83 -21.05 -13.57
N GLY A 441 -17.29 -20.98 -12.31
CA GLY A 441 -18.72 -21.07 -11.99
C GLY A 441 -19.56 -19.95 -12.63
N ARG A 442 -18.99 -18.74 -12.73
CA ARG A 442 -19.53 -17.63 -13.53
C ARG A 442 -18.38 -16.71 -13.96
N PRO A 443 -17.83 -16.88 -15.18
CA PRO A 443 -16.75 -16.03 -15.68
C PRO A 443 -17.14 -14.56 -15.74
N ILE A 444 -16.16 -13.69 -15.48
CA ILE A 444 -16.23 -12.23 -15.59
C ILE A 444 -16.08 -11.89 -17.09
N PRO A 445 -17.15 -11.47 -17.79
CA PRO A 445 -17.14 -11.42 -19.27
C PRO A 445 -16.29 -10.29 -19.84
N THR A 446 -16.01 -9.25 -19.06
CA THR A 446 -15.25 -8.05 -19.46
C THR A 446 -13.77 -8.12 -19.11
N LEU A 447 -13.34 -9.15 -18.39
CA LEU A 447 -11.97 -9.26 -17.88
C LEU A 447 -10.99 -9.53 -19.03
N LYS A 448 -9.97 -8.68 -19.15
CA LYS A 448 -8.90 -8.76 -20.17
C LYS A 448 -7.57 -9.14 -19.54
N VAL A 449 -7.26 -8.60 -18.36
CA VAL A 449 -6.00 -8.81 -17.64
C VAL A 449 -6.27 -9.56 -16.34
N LEU A 450 -5.62 -10.69 -16.17
CA LEU A 450 -5.61 -11.45 -14.91
C LEU A 450 -4.17 -11.82 -14.55
N ASP A 451 -3.66 -11.20 -13.49
CA ASP A 451 -2.34 -11.52 -12.94
C ASP A 451 -2.49 -12.39 -11.68
N LEU A 452 -2.01 -13.62 -11.77
CA LEU A 452 -1.98 -14.62 -10.71
C LEU A 452 -0.53 -15.08 -10.41
N SER A 453 0.47 -14.39 -10.96
CA SER A 453 1.87 -14.76 -10.81
C SER A 453 2.32 -14.76 -9.34
N HIS A 454 3.39 -15.47 -9.02
CA HIS A 454 3.97 -15.49 -7.66
C HIS A 454 2.96 -15.91 -6.57
N ASN A 455 2.33 -17.06 -6.76
CA ASN A 455 1.33 -17.64 -5.85
C ASN A 455 1.66 -19.13 -5.59
N HIS A 456 0.69 -19.90 -5.08
CA HIS A 456 0.84 -21.32 -4.73
C HIS A 456 -0.21 -22.19 -5.44
N LEU A 457 -0.65 -21.77 -6.63
CA LEU A 457 -1.70 -22.46 -7.38
C LEU A 457 -1.18 -23.81 -7.91
N LEU A 458 -1.97 -24.87 -7.70
CA LEU A 458 -1.65 -26.25 -8.12
C LEU A 458 -2.55 -26.73 -9.28
N HIS A 459 -3.85 -26.46 -9.18
CA HIS A 459 -4.86 -26.86 -10.16
C HIS A 459 -5.67 -25.64 -10.57
N VAL A 460 -5.50 -25.21 -11.82
CA VAL A 460 -6.27 -24.11 -12.43
C VAL A 460 -7.11 -24.53 -13.63
N GLU A 461 -6.94 -25.76 -14.14
CA GLU A 461 -7.48 -26.24 -15.42
C GLU A 461 -8.99 -25.94 -15.64
N ARG A 462 -9.82 -26.09 -14.60
CA ARG A 462 -11.27 -25.79 -14.67
C ARG A 462 -11.59 -24.35 -15.02
N ASN A 463 -10.66 -23.41 -14.82
CA ASN A 463 -10.80 -21.99 -15.14
C ASN A 463 -10.64 -21.67 -16.64
N GLN A 464 -10.46 -22.67 -17.51
CA GLN A 464 -10.48 -22.53 -18.97
C GLN A 464 -11.58 -21.56 -19.49
N PRO A 465 -12.86 -21.60 -19.04
CA PRO A 465 -13.88 -20.67 -19.51
C PRO A 465 -13.60 -19.19 -19.16
N GLN A 466 -12.86 -18.90 -18.09
CA GLN A 466 -12.38 -17.55 -17.81
C GLN A 466 -11.15 -17.22 -18.65
N PHE A 467 -10.18 -18.14 -18.72
CA PHE A 467 -8.90 -17.92 -19.39
C PHE A 467 -9.03 -17.72 -20.90
N ASP A 468 -9.94 -18.45 -21.56
CA ASP A 468 -10.22 -18.32 -22.99
C ASP A 468 -10.68 -16.91 -23.42
N ARG A 469 -11.14 -16.08 -22.47
CA ARG A 469 -11.66 -14.72 -22.68
C ARG A 469 -10.66 -13.60 -22.40
N LEU A 470 -9.49 -13.93 -21.87
CA LEU A 470 -8.48 -12.95 -21.49
C LEU A 470 -7.66 -12.49 -22.70
N GLU A 471 -7.06 -11.31 -22.60
CA GLU A 471 -6.01 -10.82 -23.50
C GLU A 471 -4.62 -11.04 -22.86
N TYR A 472 -4.53 -10.93 -21.53
CA TYR A 472 -3.29 -11.06 -20.74
C TYR A 472 -3.54 -11.98 -19.53
N LEU A 473 -2.78 -13.06 -19.42
CA LEU A 473 -2.86 -14.03 -18.32
C LEU A 473 -1.47 -14.35 -17.79
N TYR A 474 -1.22 -14.01 -16.53
CA TYR A 474 0.07 -14.28 -15.89
C TYR A 474 -0.06 -15.42 -14.87
N LEU A 475 0.65 -16.51 -15.10
CA LEU A 475 0.61 -17.74 -14.27
C LEU A 475 1.99 -18.17 -13.77
N ASP A 476 3.06 -17.44 -14.09
CA ASP A 476 4.42 -17.75 -13.69
C ASP A 476 4.61 -17.78 -12.15
N HIS A 477 5.67 -18.44 -11.69
CA HIS A 477 6.01 -18.56 -10.26
C HIS A 477 4.85 -19.12 -9.42
N ASN A 478 4.38 -20.31 -9.80
CA ASN A 478 3.33 -21.07 -9.13
C ASN A 478 3.74 -22.55 -9.02
N SER A 479 2.80 -23.47 -8.78
CA SER A 479 3.04 -24.92 -8.78
C SER A 479 2.06 -25.63 -9.72
N ILE A 480 1.66 -24.96 -10.81
CA ILE A 480 0.60 -25.44 -11.70
C ILE A 480 1.10 -26.67 -12.46
N VAL A 481 0.26 -27.71 -12.46
CA VAL A 481 0.56 -29.00 -13.10
C VAL A 481 -0.04 -29.10 -14.50
N THR A 482 -1.27 -28.63 -14.70
CA THR A 482 -1.97 -28.64 -16.00
C THR A 482 -2.69 -27.33 -16.27
N LEU A 483 -2.78 -26.98 -17.56
CA LEU A 483 -3.51 -25.84 -18.09
C LEU A 483 -4.18 -26.26 -19.40
N LYS A 484 -5.42 -25.80 -19.61
CA LYS A 484 -6.16 -25.98 -20.86
C LYS A 484 -6.71 -24.64 -21.34
N LEU A 485 -6.62 -24.46 -22.65
CA LEU A 485 -7.18 -23.34 -23.41
C LEU A 485 -7.83 -23.89 -24.67
N SER A 486 -8.91 -23.26 -25.11
CA SER A 486 -9.59 -23.57 -26.36
C SER A 486 -8.83 -23.04 -27.58
N THR A 487 -9.05 -23.61 -28.77
CA THR A 487 -8.52 -23.09 -30.05
C THR A 487 -9.04 -21.69 -30.43
N HIS A 488 -10.01 -21.16 -29.68
CA HIS A 488 -10.65 -19.86 -29.89
C HIS A 488 -10.34 -18.87 -28.75
N HIS A 489 -9.24 -19.06 -28.02
CA HIS A 489 -8.81 -18.15 -26.97
C HIS A 489 -8.45 -16.76 -27.53
N THR A 490 -8.52 -15.72 -26.70
CA THR A 490 -8.19 -14.33 -27.09
C THR A 490 -6.83 -13.83 -26.58
N LEU A 491 -6.02 -14.69 -25.97
CA LEU A 491 -4.73 -14.31 -25.36
C LEU A 491 -3.74 -13.71 -26.37
N ASN A 492 -3.23 -12.54 -26.02
CA ASN A 492 -2.09 -11.85 -26.63
C ASN A 492 -0.78 -12.11 -25.84
N THR A 493 -0.87 -12.29 -24.52
CA THR A 493 0.27 -12.53 -23.63
C THR A 493 -0.07 -13.57 -22.57
N LEU A 494 0.84 -14.52 -22.36
CA LEU A 494 0.76 -15.62 -21.42
C LEU A 494 2.14 -15.88 -20.80
N THR A 495 2.24 -15.94 -19.46
CA THR A 495 3.47 -16.37 -18.76
C THR A 495 3.23 -17.69 -18.03
N LEU A 496 4.20 -18.60 -18.11
CA LEU A 496 4.09 -20.01 -17.69
C LEU A 496 5.33 -20.57 -16.98
N SER A 497 6.46 -19.86 -16.97
CA SER A 497 7.70 -20.32 -16.34
C SER A 497 7.56 -20.52 -14.82
N HIS A 498 8.53 -21.19 -14.20
CA HIS A 498 8.56 -21.42 -12.76
C HIS A 498 7.28 -22.07 -12.23
N ASN A 499 6.86 -23.16 -12.89
CA ASN A 499 5.71 -23.99 -12.56
C ASN A 499 6.10 -25.48 -12.51
N ASP A 500 5.14 -26.38 -12.31
CA ASP A 500 5.40 -27.81 -12.05
C ASP A 500 4.73 -28.72 -13.10
N TRP A 501 4.91 -28.37 -14.38
CA TRP A 501 4.10 -28.86 -15.49
C TRP A 501 4.15 -30.38 -15.73
N ASP A 502 3.02 -30.91 -16.20
CA ASP A 502 2.92 -32.18 -16.92
C ASP A 502 3.26 -31.99 -18.41
N CYS A 503 4.13 -32.86 -18.95
CA CYS A 503 4.57 -32.72 -20.35
C CYS A 503 3.44 -32.92 -21.37
N ASN A 504 2.48 -33.80 -21.09
CA ASN A 504 1.35 -34.03 -22.00
C ASN A 504 0.38 -32.84 -22.00
N SER A 505 0.18 -32.18 -20.85
CA SER A 505 -0.55 -30.91 -20.76
C SER A 505 0.11 -29.81 -21.56
N LEU A 506 1.44 -29.65 -21.50
CA LEU A 506 2.14 -28.64 -22.32
C LEU A 506 2.02 -28.94 -23.81
N ARG A 507 2.28 -30.17 -24.25
CA ARG A 507 2.12 -30.57 -25.67
C ARG A 507 0.70 -30.38 -26.20
N ALA A 508 -0.31 -30.44 -25.33
CA ALA A 508 -1.69 -30.15 -25.70
C ALA A 508 -1.94 -28.63 -25.76
N LEU A 509 -1.41 -27.86 -24.80
CA LEU A 509 -1.50 -26.40 -24.75
C LEU A 509 -0.85 -25.74 -25.98
N PHE A 510 0.36 -26.17 -26.35
CA PHE A 510 1.12 -25.62 -27.48
C PHE A 510 0.61 -26.01 -28.87
N ARG A 511 -0.48 -26.80 -28.96
CA ARG A 511 -1.25 -26.94 -30.21
C ARG A 511 -2.20 -25.77 -30.45
N ASN A 512 -2.57 -25.06 -29.39
CA ASN A 512 -3.53 -23.96 -29.42
C ASN A 512 -2.82 -22.62 -29.26
N VAL A 513 -1.78 -22.54 -28.41
CA VAL A 513 -0.94 -21.35 -28.18
C VAL A 513 0.44 -21.55 -28.81
N ALA A 514 1.01 -20.50 -29.42
CA ALA A 514 2.39 -20.49 -29.88
C ALA A 514 3.06 -19.15 -29.57
N GLN A 515 4.41 -19.09 -29.59
CA GLN A 515 5.12 -17.81 -29.52
C GLN A 515 4.74 -16.90 -30.70
N PRO A 516 4.63 -15.56 -30.49
CA PRO A 516 5.07 -14.81 -29.31
C PRO A 516 4.01 -14.65 -28.21
N VAL A 517 2.91 -15.41 -28.20
CA VAL A 517 1.89 -15.30 -27.14
C VAL A 517 2.43 -15.74 -25.78
N VAL A 518 3.31 -16.76 -25.74
CA VAL A 518 4.07 -17.12 -24.53
C VAL A 518 5.32 -16.26 -24.44
N ASP A 519 5.40 -15.44 -23.39
CA ASP A 519 6.39 -14.35 -23.23
C ASP A 519 7.57 -14.72 -22.31
N ASP A 520 7.59 -15.95 -21.77
CA ASP A 520 8.63 -16.45 -20.87
C ASP A 520 9.08 -17.90 -21.14
N ALA A 521 10.15 -18.33 -20.47
CA ALA A 521 10.75 -19.65 -20.59
C ALA A 521 11.59 -20.01 -19.35
N ASP A 522 11.66 -21.30 -19.03
CA ASP A 522 12.55 -21.83 -17.99
C ASP A 522 13.97 -22.03 -18.52
N GLN A 523 14.98 -21.71 -17.71
CA GLN A 523 16.39 -21.85 -18.09
C GLN A 523 16.98 -23.22 -17.75
N HIS A 524 16.54 -23.82 -16.63
CA HIS A 524 17.08 -25.07 -16.10
C HIS A 524 15.98 -25.86 -15.40
N CYS A 525 15.96 -27.19 -15.56
CA CYS A 525 14.98 -28.07 -14.93
C CYS A 525 15.58 -28.85 -13.76
N LYS A 526 14.73 -29.22 -12.79
CA LYS A 526 15.07 -30.13 -11.70
C LYS A 526 15.21 -31.58 -12.21
N ILE A 527 15.77 -32.46 -11.38
CA ILE A 527 15.90 -33.89 -11.70
C ILE A 527 14.51 -34.47 -12.02
N ASP A 528 14.45 -35.38 -13.01
CA ASP A 528 13.25 -35.95 -13.63
C ASP A 528 12.38 -34.99 -14.46
N TYR A 529 12.86 -33.76 -14.73
CA TYR A 529 12.17 -32.77 -15.57
C TYR A 529 13.02 -32.43 -16.80
N GLN A 530 12.34 -32.13 -17.90
CA GLN A 530 12.93 -31.77 -19.20
C GLN A 530 12.25 -30.52 -19.76
N LEU A 531 12.92 -29.82 -20.68
CA LEU A 531 12.33 -28.68 -21.39
C LEU A 531 11.43 -29.17 -22.54
N GLU A 532 10.18 -28.74 -22.53
CA GLU A 532 9.19 -28.92 -23.60
C GLU A 532 8.68 -27.53 -23.99
N HIS A 533 8.83 -27.14 -25.25
CA HIS A 533 8.56 -25.77 -25.74
C HIS A 533 9.21 -24.63 -24.91
N GLY A 534 10.34 -24.90 -24.24
CA GLY A 534 11.04 -23.92 -23.39
C GLY A 534 10.57 -23.85 -21.94
N LEU A 535 9.69 -24.75 -21.49
CA LEU A 535 9.21 -24.83 -20.11
C LEU A 535 9.53 -26.19 -19.50
N CYS A 536 9.82 -26.23 -18.20
CA CYS A 536 10.16 -27.46 -17.50
C CYS A 536 8.93 -28.30 -17.18
N CYS A 537 8.93 -29.56 -17.61
CA CYS A 537 7.86 -30.52 -17.35
C CYS A 537 8.39 -31.90 -16.95
N LYS A 538 7.53 -32.70 -16.32
CA LYS A 538 7.77 -34.12 -16.04
C LYS A 538 6.70 -34.99 -16.67
N GLU A 539 7.12 -36.12 -17.23
CA GLU A 539 6.22 -37.15 -17.77
C GLU A 539 5.48 -37.89 -16.64
N SER A 540 4.16 -38.04 -16.76
CA SER A 540 3.37 -38.86 -15.85
C SER A 540 2.01 -39.26 -16.45
N ASP A 541 1.57 -40.49 -16.22
CA ASP A 541 0.19 -40.91 -16.53
C ASP A 541 -0.84 -40.28 -15.57
N LYS A 542 -0.41 -39.86 -14.38
CA LYS A 542 -1.26 -39.34 -13.29
C LYS A 542 -0.54 -38.20 -12.57
N PRO A 543 -0.34 -37.04 -13.22
CA PRO A 543 0.59 -36.02 -12.74
C PRO A 543 0.22 -35.44 -11.37
N TYR A 544 -1.07 -35.26 -11.06
CA TYR A 544 -1.51 -34.84 -9.72
C TYR A 544 -1.24 -35.87 -8.62
N LEU A 545 -1.34 -37.17 -8.93
CA LEU A 545 -0.99 -38.23 -7.97
C LEU A 545 0.52 -38.27 -7.78
N ASP A 546 1.31 -38.10 -8.84
CA ASP A 546 2.76 -37.97 -8.75
C ASP A 546 3.17 -36.78 -7.88
N ARG A 547 2.58 -35.59 -8.04
CA ARG A 547 2.88 -34.42 -7.18
C ARG A 547 2.48 -34.64 -5.72
N LEU A 548 1.33 -35.28 -5.48
CA LEU A 548 0.91 -35.66 -4.12
C LEU A 548 1.91 -36.64 -3.48
N LEU A 549 2.37 -37.65 -4.24
CA LEU A 549 3.37 -38.61 -3.77
C LEU A 549 4.74 -37.94 -3.53
N GLN A 550 5.18 -37.02 -4.39
CA GLN A 550 6.39 -36.22 -4.17
C GLN A 550 6.29 -35.41 -2.87
N TYR A 551 5.17 -34.71 -2.65
CA TYR A 551 4.94 -33.92 -1.44
C TYR A 551 4.90 -34.79 -0.17
N ILE A 552 4.18 -35.92 -0.20
CA ILE A 552 4.15 -36.90 0.90
C ILE A 552 5.53 -37.50 1.15
N ALA A 553 6.32 -37.78 0.11
CA ALA A 553 7.68 -38.31 0.28
C ALA A 553 8.55 -37.31 1.05
N LEU A 554 8.53 -36.03 0.65
CA LEU A 554 9.25 -34.93 1.31
C LEU A 554 8.79 -34.73 2.76
N SER A 555 7.47 -34.68 3.03
CA SER A 555 6.96 -34.52 4.39
C SER A 555 7.21 -35.76 5.27
N SER A 556 7.21 -36.96 4.70
CA SER A 556 7.42 -38.21 5.47
C SER A 556 8.81 -38.32 6.08
N VAL A 557 9.82 -37.64 5.53
CA VAL A 557 11.18 -37.58 6.12
C VAL A 557 11.13 -36.82 7.45
N LEU A 558 10.40 -35.70 7.49
CA LEU A 558 10.14 -34.93 8.72
C LEU A 558 9.38 -35.78 9.75
N GLU A 559 8.29 -36.41 9.34
CA GLU A 559 7.49 -37.27 10.22
C GLU A 559 8.29 -38.45 10.77
N LYS A 560 9.21 -39.02 9.98
CA LYS A 560 10.10 -40.11 10.44
C LYS A 560 11.05 -39.64 11.53
N GLN A 561 11.58 -38.42 11.46
CA GLN A 561 12.41 -37.85 12.54
C GLN A 561 11.59 -37.61 13.81
N GLN A 562 10.40 -37.01 13.69
CA GLN A 562 9.49 -36.81 14.84
C GLN A 562 9.07 -38.14 15.49
N ARG A 563 8.77 -39.17 14.69
CA ARG A 563 8.46 -40.51 15.19
C ARG A 563 9.68 -41.24 15.77
N ALA A 564 10.90 -40.96 15.30
CA ALA A 564 12.12 -41.56 15.84
C ALA A 564 12.43 -41.08 17.27
N GLN A 565 12.10 -39.81 17.58
CA GLN A 565 12.24 -39.25 18.93
C GLN A 565 11.33 -39.92 19.98
N GLY A 566 10.30 -40.65 19.56
CA GLY A 566 9.37 -41.37 20.44
C GLY A 566 9.46 -42.91 20.40
N ARG A 567 10.52 -43.50 19.84
CA ARG A 567 10.60 -44.96 19.60
C ARG A 567 11.44 -45.78 20.58
N CYS A 568 12.22 -45.14 21.43
CA CYS A 568 12.86 -45.76 22.60
C CYS A 568 12.77 -44.77 23.76
N SER A 569 11.75 -44.89 24.62
CA SER A 569 11.75 -44.14 25.88
C SER A 569 12.56 -44.90 26.94
N ALA A 570 13.17 -44.17 27.89
CA ALA A 570 13.80 -44.81 29.05
C ALA A 570 12.77 -45.64 29.86
N THR A 571 11.50 -45.23 29.84
CA THR A 571 10.35 -45.96 30.41
C THR A 571 10.16 -47.34 29.80
N ASP A 572 10.31 -47.50 28.48
CA ASP A 572 10.19 -48.81 27.81
C ASP A 572 11.31 -49.77 28.25
N THR A 573 12.51 -49.25 28.43
CA THR A 573 13.67 -49.99 28.95
C THR A 573 13.46 -50.39 30.42
N ILE A 574 12.94 -49.49 31.27
CA ILE A 574 12.60 -49.78 32.67
C ILE A 574 11.51 -50.85 32.76
N ASN A 575 10.43 -50.72 31.98
CA ASN A 575 9.35 -51.70 31.93
C ASN A 575 9.84 -53.08 31.45
N SER A 576 10.77 -53.12 30.49
CA SER A 576 11.41 -54.35 30.01
C SER A 576 12.30 -54.99 31.08
N ALA A 577 13.08 -54.18 31.82
CA ALA A 577 13.92 -54.65 32.93
C ALA A 577 13.08 -55.18 34.11
N GLN A 578 11.96 -54.51 34.44
CA GLN A 578 11.00 -54.99 35.45
C GLN A 578 10.32 -56.30 35.02
N SER A 579 9.92 -56.41 33.75
CA SER A 579 9.32 -57.63 33.20
C SER A 579 10.31 -58.81 33.26
N LEU A 580 11.59 -58.55 32.98
CA LEU A 580 12.66 -59.54 33.09
C LEU A 580 12.93 -59.94 34.56
N SER A 581 12.99 -58.97 35.47
CA SER A 581 13.13 -59.23 36.91
C SER A 581 11.99 -60.09 37.45
N HIS A 582 10.75 -59.76 37.09
CA HIS A 582 9.56 -60.50 37.50
C HIS A 582 9.50 -61.91 36.89
N TYR A 583 9.95 -62.08 35.65
CA TYR A 583 10.09 -63.40 35.02
C TYR A 583 11.15 -64.27 35.72
N ILE A 584 12.29 -63.69 36.11
CA ILE A 584 13.35 -64.38 36.86
C ILE A 584 12.86 -64.80 38.25
N THR A 585 12.11 -63.96 38.96
CA THR A 585 11.51 -64.33 40.27
C THR A 585 10.40 -65.38 40.16
N GLN A 586 9.71 -65.50 39.03
CA GLN A 586 8.69 -66.55 38.82
C GLN A 586 9.26 -67.91 38.37
N GLN A 587 10.52 -67.99 37.92
CA GLN A 587 11.13 -69.21 37.36
C GLN A 587 12.28 -69.78 38.21
N GLY A 588 12.78 -69.05 39.22
CA GLY A 588 13.95 -69.43 40.02
C GLY A 588 13.64 -69.75 41.48
N ASP A 589 13.82 -71.02 41.88
CA ASP A 589 13.59 -71.54 43.24
C ASP A 589 14.76 -71.20 44.21
N VAL A 590 15.25 -69.94 44.15
CA VAL A 590 16.38 -69.43 44.96
C VAL A 590 16.07 -68.03 45.48
N PRO A 591 16.04 -67.80 46.81
CA PRO A 591 15.85 -66.46 47.37
C PRO A 591 17.13 -65.63 47.20
N LEU A 592 17.15 -64.78 46.17
CA LEU A 592 18.26 -63.87 45.88
C LEU A 592 18.20 -62.63 46.78
N GLN A 593 19.14 -62.53 47.74
CA GLN A 593 19.37 -61.31 48.54
C GLN A 593 19.73 -60.07 47.71
N GLY A 594 19.97 -60.20 46.40
CA GLY A 594 20.17 -59.08 45.48
C GLY A 594 18.88 -58.42 44.96
N ASN A 595 17.70 -58.98 45.23
CA ASN A 595 16.46 -58.49 44.59
C ASN A 595 15.97 -57.15 45.16
N GLU A 596 16.03 -56.94 46.48
CA GLU A 596 15.65 -55.64 47.09
C GLU A 596 16.57 -54.50 46.64
N GLN A 597 17.87 -54.77 46.49
CA GLN A 597 18.82 -53.77 46.00
C GLN A 597 18.57 -53.45 44.51
N LEU A 598 18.27 -54.46 43.68
CA LEU A 598 17.90 -54.26 42.27
C LEU A 598 16.59 -53.47 42.13
N GLU A 599 15.58 -53.76 42.96
CA GLU A 599 14.32 -52.99 43.00
C GLU A 599 14.54 -51.55 43.47
N ALA A 600 15.45 -51.31 44.43
CA ALA A 600 15.84 -49.96 44.83
C ALA A 600 16.53 -49.19 43.69
N GLU A 601 17.50 -49.79 43.01
CA GLU A 601 18.19 -49.19 41.84
C GLU A 601 17.21 -48.91 40.68
N VAL A 602 16.24 -49.80 40.44
CA VAL A 602 15.18 -49.60 39.43
C VAL A 602 14.23 -48.46 39.80
N ASN A 603 13.92 -48.27 41.09
CA ASN A 603 13.10 -47.15 41.55
C ASN A 603 13.87 -45.81 41.49
N GLU A 604 15.16 -45.79 41.83
CA GLU A 604 16.02 -44.60 41.69
C GLU A 604 16.11 -44.16 40.22
N LEU A 605 16.34 -45.11 39.29
CA LEU A 605 16.33 -44.85 37.84
C LEU A 605 14.97 -44.34 37.34
N ARG A 606 13.86 -44.80 37.94
CA ARG A 606 12.52 -44.32 37.58
C ARG A 606 12.31 -42.86 37.99
N ASP A 607 12.74 -42.50 39.20
CA ASP A 607 12.65 -41.12 39.68
C ASP A 607 13.58 -40.19 38.89
N GLU A 608 14.78 -40.64 38.53
CA GLU A 608 15.69 -39.89 37.64
C GLU A 608 15.11 -39.69 36.24
N VAL A 609 14.52 -40.74 35.64
CA VAL A 609 13.84 -40.65 34.33
C VAL A 609 12.62 -39.72 34.40
N GLN A 610 11.81 -39.80 35.45
CA GLN A 610 10.66 -38.91 35.63
C GLN A 610 11.10 -37.46 35.80
N LYS A 611 12.20 -37.22 36.54
CA LYS A 611 12.80 -35.89 36.71
C LYS A 611 13.31 -35.34 35.37
N LEU A 612 14.08 -36.12 34.62
CA LEU A 612 14.61 -35.73 33.30
C LEU A 612 13.49 -35.49 32.27
N ALA A 613 12.43 -36.30 32.29
CA ALA A 613 11.25 -36.08 31.46
C ALA A 613 10.53 -34.78 31.81
N ASN A 614 10.37 -34.47 33.10
CA ASN A 614 9.80 -33.19 33.55
C ASN A 614 10.69 -32.00 33.14
N GLU A 615 12.03 -32.12 33.26
CA GLU A 615 12.99 -31.10 32.80
C GLU A 615 12.92 -30.89 31.27
N GLN A 616 12.78 -31.95 30.47
CA GLN A 616 12.58 -31.85 29.02
C GLN A 616 11.27 -31.12 28.68
N ILE A 617 10.15 -31.53 29.29
CA ILE A 617 8.85 -30.88 29.08
C ILE A 617 8.92 -29.38 29.44
N GLN A 618 9.61 -29.04 30.53
CA GLN A 618 9.80 -27.65 30.95
C GLN A 618 10.65 -26.86 29.95
N GLN A 619 11.68 -27.45 29.35
CA GLN A 619 12.47 -26.81 28.28
C GLN A 619 11.66 -26.62 27.00
N GLU A 620 10.86 -27.60 26.60
CA GLU A 620 9.99 -27.49 25.41
C GLU A 620 8.92 -26.40 25.60
N GLN A 621 8.27 -26.35 26.76
CA GLN A 621 7.30 -25.31 27.12
C GLN A 621 7.93 -23.90 27.13
N LEU A 622 9.15 -23.78 27.69
CA LEU A 622 9.89 -22.50 27.71
C LEU A 622 10.21 -21.97 26.31
N LEU A 623 10.47 -22.85 25.34
CA LEU A 623 10.81 -22.49 23.96
C LEU A 623 9.62 -22.50 22.99
N GLN A 624 8.44 -23.00 23.41
CA GLN A 624 7.26 -23.15 22.56
C GLN A 624 6.84 -21.83 21.89
N GLY A 625 6.80 -20.74 22.67
CA GLY A 625 6.47 -19.40 22.16
C GLY A 625 7.47 -18.90 21.10
N LEU A 626 8.77 -19.12 21.32
CA LEU A 626 9.81 -18.76 20.36
C LEU A 626 9.70 -19.57 19.05
N HIS A 627 9.41 -20.87 19.14
CA HIS A 627 9.21 -21.71 17.96
C HIS A 627 7.97 -21.29 17.14
N ALA A 628 6.88 -20.89 17.81
CA ALA A 628 5.69 -20.35 17.15
C ALA A 628 5.97 -19.01 16.45
N GLU A 629 6.73 -18.11 17.08
CA GLU A 629 7.12 -16.82 16.50
C GLU A 629 8.06 -16.99 15.28
N ILE A 630 8.98 -17.97 15.32
CA ILE A 630 9.82 -18.33 14.17
C ILE A 630 8.96 -18.82 13.00
N ASP A 631 8.01 -19.74 13.22
CA ASP A 631 7.11 -20.23 12.16
C ASP A 631 6.27 -19.10 11.56
N THR A 632 5.77 -18.21 12.42
CA THR A 632 4.96 -17.04 12.05
C THR A 632 5.76 -16.07 11.16
N ASN A 633 7.02 -15.77 11.52
CA ASN A 633 7.87 -14.90 10.71
C ASN A 633 8.35 -15.55 9.40
N LEU A 634 8.63 -16.86 9.40
CA LEU A 634 8.91 -17.58 8.15
C LEU A 634 7.73 -17.46 7.17
N ARG A 635 6.49 -17.67 7.63
CA ARG A 635 5.28 -17.46 6.80
C ARG A 635 5.13 -16.01 6.35
N ARG A 636 5.25 -15.06 7.28
CA ARG A 636 5.12 -13.60 7.01
C ARG A 636 6.09 -13.10 5.93
N TYR A 637 7.30 -13.64 5.89
CA TYR A 637 8.33 -13.28 4.91
C TYR A 637 8.49 -14.29 3.77
N ARG A 638 7.57 -15.26 3.63
CA ARG A 638 7.55 -16.27 2.55
C ARG A 638 8.84 -17.10 2.46
N LEU A 639 9.46 -17.37 3.59
CA LEU A 639 10.71 -18.11 3.69
C LEU A 639 10.44 -19.61 3.86
N PRO A 640 11.15 -20.49 3.12
CA PRO A 640 10.98 -21.93 3.25
C PRO A 640 11.49 -22.42 4.61
N LYS A 641 10.57 -22.95 5.42
CA LYS A 641 10.88 -23.68 6.65
C LYS A 641 11.60 -24.97 6.29
N ASP A 642 12.81 -25.13 6.80
CA ASP A 642 13.47 -26.43 6.80
C ASP A 642 13.18 -27.08 8.15
N GLY A 643 12.37 -28.13 8.16
CA GLY A 643 11.99 -28.79 9.40
C GLY A 643 13.03 -29.79 9.93
N LEU A 644 14.09 -30.09 9.17
CA LEU A 644 15.23 -30.89 9.62
C LEU A 644 16.33 -30.02 10.24
N ALA A 645 16.44 -28.76 9.78
CA ALA A 645 17.36 -27.76 10.34
C ALA A 645 17.00 -27.35 11.78
N ARG A 646 17.97 -26.84 12.54
CA ARG A 646 17.77 -26.42 13.93
C ARG A 646 16.93 -25.14 13.98
N SER A 647 16.24 -24.90 15.09
CA SER A 647 15.47 -23.66 15.30
C SER A 647 16.31 -22.39 15.13
N SER A 648 17.61 -22.44 15.50
CA SER A 648 18.59 -21.37 15.25
C SER A 648 18.76 -21.03 13.77
N ASP A 649 18.70 -22.03 12.90
CA ASP A 649 19.01 -21.89 11.48
C ASP A 649 17.80 -21.27 10.77
N ASN A 650 16.59 -21.70 11.16
CA ASN A 650 15.34 -21.09 10.73
C ASN A 650 15.16 -19.65 11.25
N LEU A 651 15.58 -19.36 12.49
CA LEU A 651 15.64 -17.98 13.00
C LEU A 651 16.66 -17.12 12.23
N ASN A 652 17.83 -17.67 11.91
CA ASN A 652 18.84 -17.00 11.10
C ASN A 652 18.34 -16.71 9.67
N LYS A 653 17.56 -17.60 9.02
CA LYS A 653 16.91 -17.32 7.73
C LYS A 653 16.08 -16.04 7.78
N VAL A 654 15.25 -15.87 8.82
CA VAL A 654 14.43 -14.66 9.02
C VAL A 654 15.33 -13.42 9.15
N PHE A 655 16.36 -13.47 9.99
CA PHE A 655 17.25 -12.31 10.18
C PHE A 655 18.12 -11.98 8.96
N THR A 656 18.58 -12.98 8.21
CA THR A 656 19.32 -12.78 6.95
C THR A 656 18.44 -12.10 5.91
N HIS A 657 17.23 -12.63 5.67
CA HIS A 657 16.26 -12.01 4.76
C HIS A 657 15.94 -10.55 5.15
N LEU A 658 15.74 -10.28 6.44
CA LEU A 658 15.46 -8.91 6.92
C LEU A 658 16.65 -7.96 6.69
N LYS A 659 17.89 -8.43 6.90
CA LYS A 659 19.12 -7.65 6.64
C LYS A 659 19.30 -7.38 5.14
N GLU A 660 19.11 -8.39 4.30
CA GLU A 660 19.21 -8.28 2.84
C GLU A 660 18.14 -7.32 2.28
N ARG A 661 16.89 -7.48 2.72
CA ARG A 661 15.77 -6.59 2.34
C ARG A 661 16.02 -5.14 2.76
N HIS A 662 16.57 -4.93 3.96
CA HIS A 662 16.96 -3.60 4.43
C HIS A 662 18.12 -3.01 3.61
N ALA A 663 19.17 -3.78 3.34
CA ALA A 663 20.30 -3.35 2.53
C ALA A 663 19.88 -3.00 1.09
N PHE A 664 19.02 -3.82 0.46
CA PHE A 664 18.44 -3.56 -0.85
C PHE A 664 17.63 -2.26 -0.85
N LYS A 665 16.72 -2.07 0.12
CA LYS A 665 15.91 -0.84 0.21
C LYS A 665 16.73 0.41 0.52
N LEU A 666 17.81 0.28 1.28
CA LEU A 666 18.77 1.37 1.51
C LEU A 666 19.49 1.73 0.19
N GLY A 667 19.96 0.73 -0.57
CA GLY A 667 20.58 0.95 -1.88
C GLY A 667 19.63 1.58 -2.90
N GLU A 668 18.38 1.13 -2.97
CA GLU A 668 17.33 1.73 -3.81
C GLU A 668 17.07 3.20 -3.41
N THR A 669 17.02 3.49 -2.10
CA THR A 669 16.82 4.86 -1.59
C THR A 669 18.02 5.75 -1.92
N GLN A 670 19.25 5.22 -1.82
CA GLN A 670 20.46 5.92 -2.23
C GLN A 670 20.45 6.23 -3.73
N ALA A 671 20.09 5.27 -4.58
CA ALA A 671 19.98 5.46 -6.02
C ALA A 671 18.95 6.54 -6.38
N ARG A 672 17.74 6.50 -5.77
CA ARG A 672 16.72 7.55 -5.95
C ARG A 672 17.17 8.92 -5.46
N ARG A 673 17.99 8.99 -4.39
CA ARG A 673 18.58 10.26 -3.94
C ARG A 673 19.60 10.79 -4.95
N THR A 674 20.48 9.93 -5.47
CA THR A 674 21.44 10.29 -6.52
C THR A 674 20.74 10.76 -7.80
N GLU A 675 19.63 10.13 -8.18
CA GLU A 675 18.79 10.59 -9.31
C GLU A 675 18.19 11.99 -9.04
N ALA A 676 17.66 12.22 -7.85
CA ALA A 676 17.13 13.53 -7.46
C ALA A 676 18.20 14.62 -7.43
N ASP A 677 19.39 14.33 -6.88
CA ASP A 677 20.54 15.24 -6.85
C ASP A 677 21.04 15.55 -8.28
N ALA A 678 21.07 14.55 -9.16
CA ALA A 678 21.41 14.73 -10.57
C ALA A 678 20.37 15.57 -11.32
N LYS A 679 19.07 15.36 -11.06
CA LYS A 679 17.99 16.14 -11.69
C LYS A 679 17.96 17.58 -11.20
N GLN A 680 18.22 17.82 -9.91
CA GLN A 680 18.40 19.17 -9.37
C GLN A 680 19.57 19.87 -10.08
N LYS A 681 20.72 19.21 -10.19
CA LYS A 681 21.86 19.77 -10.91
C LYS A 681 21.56 20.08 -12.38
N GLU A 682 20.82 19.21 -13.09
CA GLU A 682 20.38 19.47 -14.45
C GLU A 682 19.53 20.75 -14.54
N THR A 683 18.64 21.00 -13.57
CA THR A 683 17.86 22.25 -13.52
C THR A 683 18.70 23.48 -13.15
N GLU A 684 19.74 23.34 -12.32
CA GLU A 684 20.69 24.40 -12.01
C GLU A 684 21.54 24.78 -13.24
N ASP A 685 22.05 23.78 -13.97
CA ASP A 685 22.82 23.94 -15.22
C ASP A 685 21.95 24.62 -16.31
N LEU A 686 20.67 24.23 -16.44
CA LEU A 686 19.71 24.85 -17.37
C LEU A 686 19.38 26.32 -17.02
N GLU A 687 19.26 26.68 -15.74
CA GLU A 687 19.02 28.09 -15.38
C GLU A 687 20.27 28.95 -15.64
N GLN A 688 21.48 28.41 -15.48
CA GLN A 688 22.70 29.11 -15.91
C GLN A 688 22.76 29.31 -17.43
N GLU A 689 22.31 28.33 -18.23
CA GLU A 689 22.18 28.49 -19.68
C GLU A 689 21.15 29.58 -20.04
N ASN A 690 19.99 29.60 -19.37
CA ASN A 690 18.97 30.65 -19.55
C ASN A 690 19.54 32.04 -19.27
N ILE A 691 20.25 32.24 -18.15
CA ILE A 691 20.90 33.51 -17.80
C ILE A 691 21.91 33.94 -18.87
N ALA A 692 22.69 32.99 -19.43
CA ALA A 692 23.61 33.27 -20.52
C ALA A 692 22.89 33.69 -21.82
N LEU A 693 21.75 33.06 -22.14
CA LEU A 693 20.91 33.39 -23.30
C LEU A 693 20.23 34.76 -23.14
N GLU A 694 19.72 35.10 -21.96
CA GLU A 694 19.16 36.43 -21.66
C GLU A 694 20.22 37.52 -21.84
N LYS A 695 21.43 37.31 -21.31
CA LYS A 695 22.56 38.24 -21.51
C LYS A 695 22.93 38.40 -23.00
N GLN A 696 22.84 37.34 -23.80
CA GLN A 696 22.99 37.45 -25.26
C GLN A 696 21.85 38.23 -25.91
N LEU A 697 20.61 38.07 -25.45
CA LEU A 697 19.44 38.79 -25.95
C LEU A 697 19.55 40.30 -25.69
N ASP A 698 19.98 40.69 -24.49
CA ASP A 698 20.18 42.10 -24.14
C ASP A 698 21.33 42.75 -24.89
N ASN A 699 22.45 42.04 -25.08
CA ASN A 699 23.52 42.49 -25.98
C ASN A 699 23.02 42.69 -27.42
N LYS A 700 22.15 41.81 -27.93
CA LYS A 700 21.51 41.96 -29.26
C LYS A 700 20.55 43.16 -29.30
N ARG A 701 19.77 43.40 -28.23
CA ARG A 701 18.87 44.56 -28.10
C ARG A 701 19.64 45.88 -28.10
N ALA A 702 20.74 45.97 -27.33
CA ALA A 702 21.61 47.14 -27.31
C ALA A 702 22.18 47.44 -28.70
N LYS A 703 22.75 46.43 -29.38
CA LYS A 703 23.26 46.55 -30.74
C LYS A 703 22.19 46.92 -31.77
N GLN A 704 20.95 46.49 -31.58
CA GLN A 704 19.81 46.93 -32.41
C GLN A 704 19.47 48.41 -32.19
N ALA A 705 19.59 48.93 -30.96
CA ALA A 705 19.40 50.35 -30.66
C ALA A 705 20.50 51.23 -31.28
N GLU A 706 21.76 50.80 -31.21
CA GLU A 706 22.90 51.44 -31.90
C GLU A 706 22.64 51.52 -33.42
N LEU A 707 22.28 50.40 -34.05
CA LEU A 707 22.00 50.34 -35.49
C LEU A 707 20.82 51.25 -35.90
N ARG A 708 19.80 51.39 -35.03
CA ARG A 708 18.69 52.34 -35.24
C ARG A 708 19.18 53.79 -35.21
N GLN A 709 20.04 54.16 -34.26
CA GLN A 709 20.63 55.51 -34.22
C GLN A 709 21.53 55.76 -35.44
N GLU A 710 22.39 54.82 -35.80
CA GLU A 710 23.27 54.94 -36.97
C GLU A 710 22.47 55.09 -38.27
N THR A 711 21.37 54.34 -38.41
CA THR A 711 20.43 54.46 -39.53
C THR A 711 19.79 55.85 -39.59
N LEU A 712 19.44 56.43 -38.43
CA LEU A 712 18.86 57.77 -38.36
C LEU A 712 19.88 58.86 -38.76
N LEU A 713 21.14 58.75 -38.30
CA LEU A 713 22.25 59.62 -38.69
C LEU A 713 22.56 59.50 -40.19
N LYS A 714 22.61 58.29 -40.74
CA LYS A 714 22.78 58.05 -42.20
C LYS A 714 21.63 58.67 -43.00
N ARG A 715 20.38 58.51 -42.58
CA ARG A 715 19.20 59.15 -43.22
C ARG A 715 19.28 60.68 -43.18
N GLN A 716 19.71 61.29 -42.07
CA GLN A 716 19.93 62.74 -42.00
C GLN A 716 21.03 63.19 -42.97
N LYS A 717 22.15 62.46 -43.04
CA LYS A 717 23.27 62.77 -43.95
C LYS A 717 22.86 62.66 -45.43
N VAL A 718 22.06 61.66 -45.79
CA VAL A 718 21.49 61.54 -47.16
C VAL A 718 20.62 62.74 -47.51
N LYS A 719 19.66 63.13 -46.65
CA LYS A 719 18.83 64.33 -46.86
C LYS A 719 19.65 65.61 -47.05
N GLN A 720 20.74 65.78 -46.30
CA GLN A 720 21.65 66.91 -46.46
C GLN A 720 22.38 66.90 -47.81
N LEU A 721 22.80 65.73 -48.29
CA LEU A 721 23.46 65.57 -49.59
C LEU A 721 22.49 65.81 -50.76
N GLU A 722 21.25 65.33 -50.67
CA GLU A 722 20.18 65.60 -51.63
C GLU A 722 19.86 67.11 -51.71
N ALA A 723 19.74 67.78 -50.56
CA ALA A 723 19.55 69.23 -50.50
C ALA A 723 20.74 70.02 -51.08
N LYS A 724 21.98 69.51 -50.92
CA LYS A 724 23.17 70.10 -51.56
C LYS A 724 23.19 69.86 -53.08
N LYS A 725 22.79 68.69 -53.56
CA LYS A 725 22.70 68.36 -55.00
C LYS A 725 21.79 69.35 -55.73
N ASN A 726 20.65 69.69 -55.14
CA ASN A 726 19.69 70.65 -55.71
C ASN A 726 20.09 72.13 -55.56
N ARG A 727 21.19 72.43 -54.85
CA ARG A 727 21.77 73.78 -54.73
C ARG A 727 22.97 74.02 -55.65
N ASN A 728 23.38 73.03 -56.45
CA ASN A 728 24.51 73.18 -57.35
C ASN A 728 24.10 74.03 -58.58
N PRO A 729 24.70 75.21 -58.84
CA PRO A 729 24.24 76.11 -59.91
C PRO A 729 24.38 75.53 -61.33
N ASP A 730 25.30 74.59 -61.54
CA ASP A 730 25.65 74.06 -62.87
C ASP A 730 24.57 73.18 -63.52
N THR A 731 23.52 72.77 -62.81
CA THR A 731 22.38 72.07 -63.44
C THR A 731 21.39 73.01 -64.14
N ARG A 732 21.59 74.33 -64.10
CA ARG A 732 20.84 75.30 -64.95
C ARG A 732 21.46 75.54 -66.33
N ARG A 733 22.39 74.68 -66.80
CA ARG A 733 23.12 74.88 -68.07
C ARG A 733 23.08 73.73 -69.09
N VAL A 734 22.13 72.80 -68.97
CA VAL A 734 21.76 71.81 -70.00
C VAL A 734 20.24 71.56 -69.82
N THR A 735 19.30 72.00 -70.67
CA THR A 735 19.31 72.23 -72.13
C THR A 735 18.50 73.49 -72.52
N LYS A 736 18.69 73.93 -73.77
CA LYS A 736 17.81 74.86 -74.49
C LYS A 736 16.95 74.07 -75.47
#